data_AF-A0A124FRM8-F1
#
_entry.id   AF-A0A124FRM8-F1
#
_cell.length_a   1.000
_cell.length_b   1.000
_cell.length_c   1.000
_cell.angle_alpha   90.00
_cell.angle_beta   90.00
_cell.angle_gamma   90.00
#
_symmetry.space_group_name_H-M   'P 1'
#
loop_
_entity.id
_entity.type
_entity.pdbx_description
1 polymer ?
#
loop_
_entity_poly.entity_id
_entity_poly.type
_entity_poly.pdbx_seq_one_letter_code
_entity_poly.pdbx_strand_id
1 'polypeptide(L)'
;MKYVKKIVVITLFSLLCMPPLHSAVIILTSDQQLYDLMDPDKKMDISLGYNSTFMSLREVCEAAKSRGDKELTIAFDEFFRQYRPQAGTERRLTPDMDEYVKMIKFISDFAKKYDMGICLSLLSPLELGPAYKNQTNEAGRWLGYKVGMMNATDGAFSLSMWQQMYWTNNKGKFQIKLKNIKAYAFKEKPVKSSHFIAVHPDEIVEIKDVRWEGGDTVDVDGGEYGLKNSAEEMIFPIRKLRVYRDGKQKMEGYNRVMVLLEYETPEMDYFSDRAPLFLQQLIDKYKENNVNLISFYSDEMHIQQDWAYFSHHEGGQFNTRFLTEGFSQKYRQKYNQPFDDKYMLYFVYGAPYYQATAKAVRNVQYVMGETPEEIHRTFLLRDRYYKMLNHGVVDLFKNAKDYAEKIYDREMPTSAHASWAESPTIDYWDVEKLHSNAYKYEYTSNFVWGNTVHQASAACYDYFKWGEYLQPTGNDFAETGWGDRNYYGAAMATSIGVVNKYPNAYAAAWGFPKEALHWKNTLNEAYGAQPSRPMRTLTGNVHRDIEVLILYPMSLVAVEERFGSWMTQYGYANYLTADKFVEMGKVLEDGSVQVAEKKYQTVVAMFEPLPQTGLLEMMGQMAEKGGNVIWFSTPPLLDSDGTGC
;
A
#
# COMPACT_ATOMS: atom_id res chain seq x y z
N MET A 1 -28.90 -56.99 32.41
CA MET A 1 -27.46 -56.91 32.81
C MET A 1 -26.63 -57.18 31.57
N LYS A 2 -25.68 -56.38 31.06
CA LYS A 2 -25.11 -55.07 31.39
C LYS A 2 -24.46 -54.58 30.08
N TYR A 3 -24.70 -53.32 29.72
CA TYR A 3 -23.83 -52.33 29.06
C TYR A 3 -22.56 -52.80 28.34
N VAL A 4 -22.42 -52.42 27.05
CA VAL A 4 -21.41 -51.45 26.57
C VAL A 4 -21.97 -50.68 25.36
N LYS A 5 -22.18 -49.36 25.53
CA LYS A 5 -22.44 -48.40 24.46
C LYS A 5 -21.12 -48.10 23.74
N LYS A 6 -21.03 -48.34 22.42
CA LYS A 6 -20.06 -47.65 21.57
C LYS A 6 -20.72 -46.39 21.04
N ILE A 7 -20.24 -45.25 21.53
CA ILE A 7 -20.49 -43.93 20.96
C ILE A 7 -19.65 -43.86 19.68
N VAL A 8 -20.31 -43.84 18.53
CA VAL A 8 -19.71 -43.36 17.29
C VAL A 8 -19.96 -41.86 17.27
N VAL A 9 -18.93 -41.09 17.59
CA VAL A 9 -18.91 -39.65 17.31
C VAL A 9 -18.77 -39.53 15.80
N ILE A 10 -19.89 -39.30 15.11
CA ILE A 10 -19.87 -38.77 13.75
C ILE A 10 -19.45 -37.31 13.91
N THR A 11 -18.17 -37.04 13.74
CA THR A 11 -17.65 -35.69 13.51
C THR A 11 -18.21 -35.26 12.15
N LEU A 12 -19.35 -34.57 12.15
CA LEU A 12 -19.75 -33.71 11.04
C LEU A 12 -18.65 -32.65 10.91
N PHE A 13 -17.67 -32.93 10.06
CA PHE A 13 -16.84 -31.87 9.49
C PHE A 13 -17.79 -30.99 8.70
N SER A 14 -18.00 -29.77 9.20
CA SER A 14 -18.65 -28.68 8.52
C SER A 14 -17.86 -28.37 7.23
N LEU A 15 -18.18 -29.07 6.14
CA LEU A 15 -17.94 -28.60 4.79
C LEU A 15 -18.80 -27.35 4.62
N LEU A 16 -18.31 -26.21 5.10
CA LEU A 16 -18.73 -24.90 4.65
C LEU A 16 -18.30 -24.80 3.19
N CYS A 17 -19.11 -25.38 2.30
CA CYS A 17 -19.13 -25.00 0.91
C CYS A 17 -19.50 -23.52 0.86
N MET A 18 -18.50 -22.64 0.89
CA MET A 18 -18.70 -21.24 0.54
C MET A 18 -19.20 -21.22 -0.91
N PRO A 19 -20.42 -20.75 -1.19
CA PRO A 19 -20.80 -20.50 -2.56
C PRO A 19 -19.84 -19.44 -3.10
N PRO A 20 -19.37 -19.56 -4.36
CA PRO A 20 -18.74 -18.44 -5.02
C PRO A 20 -19.72 -17.27 -5.00
N LEU A 21 -19.38 -16.20 -4.28
CA LEU A 21 -20.07 -14.92 -4.38
C LEU A 21 -19.90 -14.43 -5.82
N HIS A 22 -20.92 -14.69 -6.63
CA HIS A 22 -21.10 -14.00 -7.90
C HIS A 22 -21.79 -12.68 -7.56
N SER A 23 -21.14 -11.59 -7.93
CA SER A 23 -21.63 -10.23 -7.73
C SER A 23 -21.87 -9.58 -9.09
N ALA A 24 -22.97 -8.85 -9.23
CA ALA A 24 -23.11 -7.89 -10.31
C ALA A 24 -22.27 -6.66 -9.96
N VAL A 25 -21.55 -6.09 -10.92
CA VAL A 25 -20.66 -4.95 -10.65
C VAL A 25 -21.08 -3.75 -11.49
N ILE A 26 -21.19 -2.59 -10.84
CA ILE A 26 -21.30 -1.29 -11.48
C ILE A 26 -20.11 -0.45 -11.03
N ILE A 27 -19.24 -0.11 -11.98
CA ILE A 27 -18.10 0.78 -11.76
C ILE A 27 -18.42 2.18 -12.26
N LEU A 28 -18.38 3.15 -11.35
CA LEU A 28 -18.64 4.56 -11.59
C LEU A 28 -17.33 5.31 -11.82
N THR A 29 -17.31 6.19 -12.81
CA THR A 29 -16.19 7.09 -13.14
C THR A 29 -16.55 8.56 -12.89
N SER A 30 -17.76 8.86 -12.44
CA SER A 30 -18.19 10.23 -12.11
C SER A 30 -19.42 10.25 -11.21
N ASP A 31 -19.60 11.35 -10.48
CA ASP A 31 -20.80 11.60 -9.68
C ASP A 31 -22.07 11.63 -10.55
N GLN A 32 -21.96 12.05 -11.83
CA GLN A 32 -23.09 12.05 -12.77
C GLN A 32 -23.66 10.65 -12.97
N GLN A 33 -22.83 9.62 -13.03
CA GLN A 33 -23.32 8.25 -13.16
C GLN A 33 -24.06 7.78 -11.90
N LEU A 34 -23.64 8.24 -10.71
CA LEU A 34 -24.38 7.97 -9.47
C LEU A 34 -25.75 8.66 -9.49
N TYR A 35 -25.85 9.91 -9.95
CA TYR A 35 -27.13 10.59 -10.16
C TYR A 35 -28.01 9.86 -11.19
N ASP A 36 -27.40 9.35 -12.25
CA ASP A 36 -28.12 8.63 -13.30
C ASP A 36 -28.71 7.31 -12.79
N LEU A 37 -28.09 6.65 -11.81
CA LEU A 37 -28.63 5.43 -11.16
C LEU A 37 -29.93 5.69 -10.38
N MET A 38 -30.26 6.95 -10.09
CA MET A 38 -31.50 7.34 -9.44
C MET A 38 -32.72 7.20 -10.37
N ASP A 39 -32.49 7.05 -11.67
CA ASP A 39 -33.47 6.54 -12.63
C ASP A 39 -33.10 5.10 -12.99
N PRO A 40 -33.80 4.07 -12.44
CA PRO A 40 -33.42 2.68 -12.63
C PRO A 40 -33.49 2.19 -14.09
N ASP A 41 -34.16 2.94 -14.96
CA ASP A 41 -34.35 2.63 -16.38
C ASP A 41 -33.40 3.43 -17.29
N LYS A 42 -32.69 4.43 -16.74
CA LYS A 42 -31.68 5.18 -17.48
C LYS A 42 -30.46 4.31 -17.75
N LYS A 43 -30.10 4.17 -19.02
CA LYS A 43 -28.89 3.48 -19.45
C LYS A 43 -27.67 4.38 -19.29
N MET A 44 -26.59 3.81 -18.79
CA MET A 44 -25.29 4.45 -18.70
C MET A 44 -24.19 3.56 -19.24
N ASP A 45 -23.09 4.18 -19.64
CA ASP A 45 -21.89 3.48 -20.06
C ASP A 45 -21.22 2.81 -18.86
N ILE A 46 -21.26 1.48 -18.81
CA ILE A 46 -20.63 0.65 -17.77
C ILE A 46 -19.46 -0.16 -18.34
N SER A 47 -18.88 0.29 -19.44
CA SER A 47 -17.79 -0.41 -20.12
C SER A 47 -16.59 -0.61 -19.19
N LEU A 48 -16.04 -1.84 -19.23
CA LEU A 48 -14.81 -2.24 -18.54
C LEU A 48 -13.67 -2.59 -19.52
N GLY A 49 -13.87 -2.31 -20.80
CA GLY A 49 -12.92 -2.57 -21.87
C GLY A 49 -13.37 -1.91 -23.17
N TYR A 50 -12.65 -2.15 -24.26
CA TYR A 50 -12.90 -1.49 -25.55
C TYR A 50 -14.25 -1.78 -26.20
N ASN A 51 -14.94 -2.85 -25.78
CA ASN A 51 -16.29 -3.15 -26.22
C ASN A 51 -17.30 -2.40 -25.35
N SER A 52 -17.95 -1.39 -25.93
CA SER A 52 -18.90 -0.56 -25.19
C SER A 52 -20.10 -1.35 -24.70
N THR A 53 -20.46 -1.15 -23.43
CA THR A 53 -21.62 -1.78 -22.79
C THR A 53 -22.46 -0.72 -22.09
N PHE A 54 -23.74 -0.64 -22.48
CA PHE A 54 -24.71 0.29 -21.91
C PHE A 54 -25.83 -0.48 -21.24
N MET A 55 -26.00 -0.29 -19.93
CA MET A 55 -27.06 -0.93 -19.16
C MET A 55 -27.67 0.05 -18.16
N SER A 56 -28.94 -0.15 -17.83
CA SER A 56 -29.57 0.51 -16.68
C SER A 56 -29.38 -0.31 -15.40
N LEU A 57 -29.65 0.30 -14.23
CA LEU A 57 -29.65 -0.42 -12.95
C LEU A 57 -30.60 -1.64 -13.00
N ARG A 58 -31.78 -1.49 -13.62
CA ARG A 58 -32.73 -2.58 -13.82
C ARG A 58 -32.14 -3.73 -14.61
N GLU A 59 -31.55 -3.44 -15.77
CA GLU A 59 -30.97 -4.46 -16.65
C GLU A 59 -29.84 -5.21 -15.94
N VAL A 60 -29.01 -4.50 -15.15
CA VAL A 60 -27.95 -5.12 -14.34
C VAL A 60 -28.55 -6.08 -13.31
N CYS A 61 -29.54 -5.64 -12.53
CA CYS A 61 -30.20 -6.48 -11.53
C CYS A 61 -30.97 -7.66 -12.13
N GLU A 62 -31.62 -7.50 -13.28
CA GLU A 62 -32.32 -8.58 -13.98
C GLU A 62 -31.35 -9.65 -14.49
N ALA A 63 -30.26 -9.23 -15.13
CA ALA A 63 -29.20 -10.12 -15.59
C ALA A 63 -28.56 -10.87 -14.41
N ALA A 64 -28.27 -10.16 -13.32
CA ALA A 64 -27.69 -10.73 -12.11
C ALA A 64 -28.62 -11.74 -11.43
N LYS A 65 -29.92 -11.44 -11.35
CA LYS A 65 -30.92 -12.39 -10.82
C LYS A 65 -31.00 -13.65 -11.67
N SER A 66 -30.87 -13.52 -13.00
CA SER A 66 -30.87 -14.69 -13.89
C SER A 66 -29.65 -15.61 -13.70
N ARG A 67 -28.51 -15.05 -13.27
CA ARG A 67 -27.31 -15.80 -12.88
C ARG A 67 -27.36 -16.37 -11.47
N GLY A 68 -28.29 -15.90 -10.64
CA GLY A 68 -28.40 -16.28 -9.23
C GLY A 68 -27.51 -15.45 -8.29
N ASP A 69 -27.01 -14.30 -8.76
CA ASP A 69 -26.19 -13.39 -7.96
C ASP A 69 -27.00 -12.85 -6.77
N LYS A 70 -26.33 -12.68 -5.62
CA LYS A 70 -26.93 -12.19 -4.36
C LYS A 70 -26.39 -10.84 -3.92
N GLU A 71 -25.54 -10.25 -4.74
CA GLU A 71 -24.78 -9.05 -4.42
C GLU A 71 -24.73 -8.14 -5.64
N LEU A 72 -24.86 -6.83 -5.38
CA LEU A 72 -24.56 -5.76 -6.30
C LEU A 72 -23.42 -4.92 -5.71
N THR A 73 -22.26 -4.96 -6.35
CA THR A 73 -21.11 -4.11 -6.05
C THR A 73 -21.25 -2.78 -6.77
N ILE A 74 -21.14 -1.68 -6.00
CA ILE A 74 -21.01 -0.33 -6.54
C ILE A 74 -19.68 0.23 -6.04
N ALA A 75 -18.82 0.60 -6.98
CA ALA A 75 -17.51 1.17 -6.67
C ALA A 75 -17.19 2.32 -7.62
N PHE A 76 -16.37 3.26 -7.14
CA PHE A 76 -15.77 4.27 -8.00
C PHE A 76 -14.40 3.79 -8.45
N ASP A 77 -14.13 3.91 -9.75
CA ASP A 77 -12.81 3.64 -10.30
C ASP A 77 -12.55 4.46 -11.58
N GLU A 78 -11.69 5.47 -11.43
CA GLU A 78 -11.23 6.41 -12.43
C GLU A 78 -10.47 5.72 -13.58
N PHE A 79 -9.83 4.57 -13.32
CA PHE A 79 -9.08 3.82 -14.33
C PHE A 79 -9.93 3.49 -15.55
N PHE A 80 -11.21 3.14 -15.33
CA PHE A 80 -12.12 2.75 -16.40
C PHE A 80 -12.58 3.91 -17.29
N ARG A 81 -12.25 5.16 -16.94
CA ARG A 81 -12.51 6.31 -17.80
C ARG A 81 -11.85 6.18 -19.16
N GLN A 82 -10.71 5.50 -19.26
CA GLN A 82 -10.01 5.29 -20.54
C GLN A 82 -10.88 4.57 -21.60
N TYR A 83 -11.90 3.82 -21.17
CA TYR A 83 -12.83 3.11 -22.07
C TYR A 83 -14.11 3.90 -22.36
N ARG A 84 -14.27 5.08 -21.77
CA ARG A 84 -15.52 5.85 -21.75
C ARG A 84 -15.26 7.28 -22.24
N PRO A 85 -16.00 7.81 -23.21
CA PRO A 85 -15.80 9.16 -23.73
C PRO A 85 -16.38 10.23 -22.77
N GLN A 86 -15.91 10.29 -21.52
CA GLN A 86 -16.40 11.18 -20.47
C GLN A 86 -15.27 12.08 -19.94
N ALA A 87 -15.53 13.39 -19.86
CA ALA A 87 -14.58 14.34 -19.28
C ALA A 87 -14.32 14.06 -17.80
N GLY A 88 -13.06 14.20 -17.38
CA GLY A 88 -12.64 14.16 -15.97
C GLY A 88 -13.47 15.11 -15.11
N THR A 89 -13.95 14.63 -13.96
CA THR A 89 -14.68 15.47 -13.00
C THR A 89 -14.13 15.26 -11.60
N GLU A 90 -14.00 16.34 -10.84
CA GLU A 90 -13.77 16.26 -9.40
C GLU A 90 -14.91 15.47 -8.74
N ARG A 91 -14.55 14.51 -7.89
CA ARG A 91 -15.50 13.71 -7.12
C ARG A 91 -15.93 14.47 -5.87
N ARG A 92 -17.24 14.60 -5.66
CA ARG A 92 -17.83 15.26 -4.48
C ARG A 92 -18.70 14.32 -3.65
N LEU A 93 -19.21 13.26 -4.27
CA LEU A 93 -20.03 12.25 -3.59
C LEU A 93 -19.15 11.09 -3.09
N THR A 94 -18.79 11.17 -1.81
CA THR A 94 -18.00 10.16 -1.10
C THR A 94 -18.86 9.40 -0.07
N PRO A 95 -18.48 8.16 0.32
CA PRO A 95 -19.30 7.31 1.19
C PRO A 95 -19.61 7.88 2.58
N ASP A 96 -18.83 8.85 3.03
CA ASP A 96 -19.00 9.53 4.31
C ASP A 96 -20.02 10.67 4.31
N MET A 97 -20.57 11.04 3.15
CA MET A 97 -21.53 12.13 2.96
C MET A 97 -22.99 11.65 2.99
N ASP A 98 -23.87 12.42 3.66
CA ASP A 98 -25.29 12.05 3.81
C ASP A 98 -26.04 11.94 2.48
N GLU A 99 -25.66 12.77 1.49
CA GLU A 99 -26.23 12.71 0.14
C GLU A 99 -25.89 11.39 -0.55
N TYR A 100 -24.64 10.94 -0.49
CA TYR A 100 -24.22 9.66 -1.02
C TYR A 100 -25.00 8.50 -0.37
N VAL A 101 -25.14 8.50 0.96
CA VAL A 101 -25.88 7.45 1.68
C VAL A 101 -27.33 7.37 1.22
N LYS A 102 -28.00 8.51 0.97
CA LYS A 102 -29.38 8.53 0.45
C LYS A 102 -29.48 7.91 -0.95
N MET A 103 -28.50 8.17 -1.81
CA MET A 103 -28.46 7.60 -3.16
C MET A 103 -28.21 6.09 -3.11
N ILE A 104 -27.24 5.64 -2.31
CA ILE A 104 -27.00 4.22 -2.09
C ILE A 104 -28.22 3.52 -1.47
N LYS A 105 -28.95 4.18 -0.56
CA LYS A 105 -30.20 3.63 -0.02
C LYS A 105 -31.24 3.39 -1.10
N PHE A 106 -31.42 4.33 -2.02
CA PHE A 106 -32.32 4.14 -3.16
C PHE A 106 -31.92 2.92 -4.01
N ILE A 107 -30.62 2.80 -4.33
CA ILE A 107 -30.12 1.67 -5.12
C ILE A 107 -30.26 0.36 -4.33
N SER A 108 -30.02 0.37 -3.03
CA SER A 108 -30.21 -0.77 -2.12
C SER A 108 -31.65 -1.26 -2.11
N ASP A 109 -32.62 -0.36 -1.98
CA ASP A 109 -34.05 -0.70 -2.03
C ASP A 109 -34.47 -1.26 -3.38
N PHE A 110 -33.89 -0.76 -4.46
CA PHE A 110 -34.16 -1.27 -5.80
C PHE A 110 -33.58 -2.67 -5.98
N ALA A 111 -32.29 -2.86 -5.68
CA ALA A 111 -31.59 -4.14 -5.78
C ALA A 111 -32.24 -5.23 -4.90
N LYS A 112 -32.77 -4.86 -3.73
CA LYS A 112 -33.50 -5.78 -2.84
C LYS A 112 -34.70 -6.46 -3.53
N LYS A 113 -35.37 -5.81 -4.49
CA LYS A 113 -36.47 -6.41 -5.28
C LYS A 113 -36.01 -7.59 -6.13
N TYR A 114 -34.70 -7.68 -6.36
CA TYR A 114 -34.03 -8.74 -7.11
C TYR A 114 -33.27 -9.72 -6.20
N ASP A 115 -33.50 -9.67 -4.88
CA ASP A 115 -32.86 -10.52 -3.86
C ASP A 115 -31.34 -10.30 -3.75
N MET A 116 -30.92 -9.03 -3.87
CA MET A 116 -29.53 -8.61 -3.78
C MET A 116 -29.27 -7.73 -2.56
N GLY A 117 -28.13 -7.96 -1.92
CA GLY A 117 -27.48 -7.02 -1.02
C GLY A 117 -26.49 -6.12 -1.73
N ILE A 118 -25.95 -5.16 -0.99
CA ILE A 118 -25.03 -4.14 -1.50
C ILE A 118 -23.61 -4.41 -0.99
N CYS A 119 -22.66 -4.33 -1.91
CA CYS A 119 -21.22 -4.33 -1.66
C CYS A 119 -20.65 -2.95 -2.03
N LEU A 120 -19.87 -2.33 -1.14
CA LEU A 120 -19.33 -0.98 -1.34
C LEU A 120 -17.86 -0.88 -0.97
N SER A 121 -17.18 0.07 -1.59
CA SER A 121 -15.92 0.63 -1.08
C SER A 121 -16.15 1.63 0.05
N LEU A 122 -16.86 1.21 1.10
CA LEU A 122 -17.17 2.05 2.26
C LEU A 122 -15.98 2.21 3.22
N LEU A 123 -15.30 1.10 3.50
CA LEU A 123 -14.19 1.03 4.44
C LEU A 123 -12.86 1.01 3.68
N SER A 124 -12.63 2.02 2.84
CA SER A 124 -11.41 2.19 2.05
C SER A 124 -10.83 3.60 2.28
N PRO A 125 -9.54 3.76 2.64
CA PRO A 125 -8.93 5.07 2.83
C PRO A 125 -9.07 5.99 1.61
N LEU A 126 -9.07 5.42 0.40
CA LEU A 126 -9.16 6.15 -0.86
C LEU A 126 -10.55 6.74 -1.12
N GLU A 127 -11.58 6.17 -0.51
CA GLU A 127 -12.97 6.53 -0.77
C GLU A 127 -13.51 7.53 0.25
N LEU A 128 -12.93 7.57 1.45
CA LEU A 128 -13.33 8.50 2.49
C LEU A 128 -13.07 9.94 2.04
N GLY A 129 -14.10 10.77 2.14
CA GLY A 129 -14.07 12.17 1.74
C GLY A 129 -13.92 13.13 2.91
N PRO A 130 -14.49 14.35 2.79
CA PRO A 130 -14.19 15.45 3.71
C PRO A 130 -14.92 15.36 5.06
N ALA A 131 -15.79 14.37 5.29
CA ALA A 131 -16.64 14.38 6.47
C ALA A 131 -15.85 14.21 7.77
N TYR A 132 -14.76 13.43 7.75
CA TYR A 132 -13.87 13.29 8.90
C TYR A 132 -13.36 14.66 9.34
N LYS A 133 -12.74 15.40 8.42
CA LYS A 133 -12.21 16.72 8.68
C LYS A 133 -13.29 17.71 9.12
N ASN A 134 -14.45 17.68 8.49
CA ASN A 134 -15.55 18.57 8.87
C ASN A 134 -16.03 18.32 10.32
N GLN A 135 -15.93 17.09 10.82
CA GLN A 135 -16.36 16.71 12.16
C GLN A 135 -15.27 16.90 13.23
N THR A 136 -14.01 16.64 12.89
CA THR A 136 -12.90 16.58 13.86
C THR A 136 -11.93 17.76 13.74
N ASN A 137 -11.94 18.46 12.60
CA ASN A 137 -10.92 19.42 12.17
C ASN A 137 -9.51 18.82 12.03
N GLU A 138 -9.41 17.49 11.92
CA GLU A 138 -8.17 16.74 11.66
C GLU A 138 -8.17 16.21 10.23
N ALA A 139 -7.00 16.04 9.63
CA ALA A 139 -6.84 15.54 8.27
C ALA A 139 -5.49 14.83 8.12
N GLY A 140 -5.31 14.13 7.00
CA GLY A 140 -4.03 13.58 6.60
C GLY A 140 -3.00 14.68 6.38
N ARG A 141 -1.75 14.33 6.69
CA ARG A 141 -0.61 15.24 6.61
C ARG A 141 0.55 14.54 5.93
N TRP A 142 1.04 15.15 4.85
CA TRP A 142 2.21 14.67 4.11
C TRP A 142 3.33 15.69 4.15
N LEU A 143 4.56 15.20 4.23
CA LEU A 143 5.77 16.00 4.23
C LEU A 143 6.56 15.70 2.96
N GLY A 144 6.68 16.69 2.08
CA GLY A 144 7.72 16.71 1.05
C GLY A 144 9.02 17.21 1.66
N TYR A 145 10.18 16.62 1.35
CA TYR A 145 11.46 17.09 1.90
C TYR A 145 12.58 17.21 0.88
N LYS A 146 13.55 18.08 1.18
CA LYS A 146 14.78 18.26 0.40
C LYS A 146 15.91 18.82 1.25
N VAL A 147 17.13 18.37 1.00
CA VAL A 147 18.35 18.90 1.66
C VAL A 147 19.13 19.80 0.72
N GLY A 148 19.78 20.82 1.27
CA GLY A 148 20.76 21.62 0.54
C GLY A 148 21.69 22.43 1.45
N MET A 149 22.40 23.37 0.83
CA MET A 149 23.41 24.19 1.50
C MET A 149 22.80 25.30 2.34
N MET A 150 23.45 25.60 3.47
CA MET A 150 23.23 26.81 4.25
C MET A 150 24.56 27.53 4.48
N ASN A 151 24.55 28.85 4.41
CA ASN A 151 25.70 29.66 4.78
C ASN A 151 25.86 29.66 6.31
N ALA A 152 26.95 29.07 6.81
CA ALA A 152 27.20 28.98 8.25
C ALA A 152 27.50 30.35 8.90
N THR A 153 27.92 31.35 8.11
CA THR A 153 28.31 32.68 8.63
C THR A 153 27.11 33.53 9.05
N ASP A 154 25.96 33.38 8.39
CA ASP A 154 24.77 34.20 8.62
C ASP A 154 23.45 33.40 8.67
N GLY A 155 23.49 32.09 8.41
CA GLY A 155 22.33 31.21 8.39
C GLY A 155 21.42 31.41 7.16
N ALA A 156 21.91 32.07 6.11
CA ALA A 156 21.18 32.26 4.87
C ALA A 156 21.15 30.98 4.04
N PHE A 157 20.05 30.73 3.34
CA PHE A 157 19.93 29.65 2.37
C PHE A 157 18.93 30.00 1.27
N SER A 158 19.02 29.33 0.14
CA SER A 158 18.04 29.40 -0.95
C SER A 158 18.04 28.07 -1.68
N LEU A 159 16.92 27.36 -1.66
CA LEU A 159 16.72 26.06 -2.28
C LEU A 159 15.53 26.09 -3.22
N SER A 160 15.57 25.27 -4.26
CA SER A 160 14.42 25.06 -5.13
C SER A 160 13.80 23.69 -4.91
N MET A 161 12.48 23.63 -4.88
CA MET A 161 11.70 22.42 -4.57
C MET A 161 10.38 22.43 -5.34
N TRP A 162 9.91 21.27 -5.77
CA TRP A 162 8.63 21.08 -6.45
C TRP A 162 7.50 21.00 -5.43
N GLN A 163 6.56 21.93 -5.56
CA GLN A 163 5.25 21.86 -4.94
C GLN A 163 4.33 21.00 -5.81
N GLN A 164 3.74 19.98 -5.21
CA GLN A 164 2.69 19.18 -5.83
C GLN A 164 1.31 19.82 -5.55
N MET A 165 0.42 19.83 -6.54
CA MET A 165 -0.85 20.57 -6.46
C MET A 165 -2.08 19.66 -6.40
N TYR A 166 -2.04 18.56 -7.15
CA TYR A 166 -3.11 17.56 -7.22
C TYR A 166 -2.49 16.18 -7.27
N TRP A 167 -3.23 15.24 -6.73
CA TRP A 167 -2.98 13.81 -6.81
C TRP A 167 -4.19 13.12 -7.44
N THR A 168 -3.97 11.97 -8.04
CA THR A 168 -4.93 11.14 -8.77
C THR A 168 -4.63 9.68 -8.46
N ASN A 169 -5.66 8.96 -8.02
CA ASN A 169 -5.63 7.51 -7.87
C ASN A 169 -6.92 6.91 -8.44
N ASN A 170 -7.19 5.64 -8.11
CA ASN A 170 -8.38 4.90 -8.53
C ASN A 170 -9.65 5.67 -8.22
N LYS A 171 -9.70 6.52 -7.20
CA LYS A 171 -10.93 7.20 -6.79
C LYS A 171 -11.11 8.57 -7.42
N GLY A 172 -10.18 8.95 -8.29
CA GLY A 172 -10.19 10.19 -9.04
C GLY A 172 -9.15 11.18 -8.55
N LYS A 173 -9.17 12.36 -9.17
CA LYS A 173 -8.26 13.46 -8.89
C LYS A 173 -8.76 14.30 -7.72
N PHE A 174 -7.84 14.66 -6.81
CA PHE A 174 -8.10 15.51 -5.66
C PHE A 174 -6.98 16.53 -5.45
N GLN A 175 -7.34 17.68 -4.85
CA GLN A 175 -6.39 18.74 -4.55
C GLN A 175 -5.66 18.46 -3.24
N ILE A 176 -4.36 18.76 -3.21
CA ILE A 176 -3.56 18.80 -1.99
C ILE A 176 -3.17 20.25 -1.66
N LYS A 177 -3.15 20.60 -0.37
CA LYS A 177 -2.97 21.99 0.07
C LYS A 177 -1.62 22.17 0.76
N LEU A 178 -0.76 23.02 0.22
CA LEU A 178 0.44 23.45 0.92
C LEU A 178 0.04 24.32 2.12
N LYS A 179 0.20 23.81 3.33
CA LYS A 179 -0.15 24.48 4.59
C LYS A 179 0.99 25.30 5.16
N ASN A 180 2.20 24.76 5.05
CA ASN A 180 3.36 25.36 5.70
C ASN A 180 4.66 24.96 4.99
N ILE A 181 5.71 25.74 5.24
CA ILE A 181 7.08 25.38 4.86
C ILE A 181 7.96 25.52 6.10
N LYS A 182 8.65 24.44 6.47
CA LYS A 182 9.57 24.40 7.60
C LYS A 182 10.99 24.20 7.11
N ALA A 183 11.97 24.60 7.91
CA ALA A 183 13.36 24.33 7.64
C ALA A 183 14.10 23.93 8.92
N TYR A 184 15.06 23.02 8.79
CA TYR A 184 15.89 22.53 9.87
C TYR A 184 17.35 22.59 9.46
N ALA A 185 18.14 23.33 10.22
CA ALA A 185 19.59 23.30 10.10
C ALA A 185 20.13 22.06 10.80
N PHE A 186 21.19 21.45 10.27
CA PHE A 186 21.84 20.34 10.95
C PHE A 186 23.36 20.34 10.77
N LYS A 187 24.04 19.68 11.70
CA LYS A 187 25.47 19.37 11.61
C LYS A 187 25.65 17.96 11.10
N GLU A 188 26.59 17.78 10.18
CA GLU A 188 26.81 16.49 9.53
C GLU A 188 28.27 16.07 9.62
N LYS A 189 28.52 14.77 9.75
CA LYS A 189 29.85 14.17 9.73
C LYS A 189 29.87 12.96 8.78
N PRO A 190 30.65 13.02 7.68
CA PRO A 190 30.75 11.88 6.77
C PRO A 190 31.28 10.63 7.48
N VAL A 191 30.61 9.49 7.28
CA VAL A 191 31.08 8.20 7.79
C VAL A 191 32.17 7.67 6.86
N LYS A 192 33.31 7.27 7.42
CA LYS A 192 34.47 6.84 6.64
C LYS A 192 34.13 5.58 5.81
N SER A 193 34.53 5.60 4.53
CA SER A 193 34.40 4.46 3.61
C SER A 193 32.96 3.99 3.33
N SER A 194 31.97 4.88 3.45
CA SER A 194 30.58 4.55 3.12
C SER A 194 29.86 5.72 2.43
N HIS A 195 28.60 5.51 2.06
CA HIS A 195 27.69 6.53 1.54
C HIS A 195 26.86 7.21 2.65
N PHE A 196 27.16 6.92 3.91
CA PHE A 196 26.43 7.43 5.06
C PHE A 196 27.02 8.76 5.56
N ILE A 197 26.13 9.63 6.02
CA ILE A 197 26.46 10.89 6.68
C ILE A 197 25.79 10.90 8.05
N ALA A 198 26.59 10.93 9.11
CA ALA A 198 26.08 10.93 10.47
C ALA A 198 25.55 12.32 10.87
N VAL A 199 24.36 12.34 11.44
CA VAL A 199 23.68 13.52 12.00
C VAL A 199 22.96 13.08 13.27
N HIS A 200 23.43 13.53 14.43
CA HIS A 200 22.78 13.22 15.68
C HIS A 200 21.42 13.95 15.78
N PRO A 201 20.34 13.32 16.26
CA PRO A 201 19.00 13.94 16.29
C PRO A 201 18.95 15.28 17.05
N ASP A 202 19.78 15.45 18.08
CA ASP A 202 19.86 16.69 18.88
C ASP A 202 20.61 17.82 18.17
N GLU A 203 21.34 17.52 17.10
CA GLU A 203 22.01 18.52 16.26
C GLU A 203 21.15 18.97 15.08
N ILE A 204 19.86 18.63 15.06
CA ILE A 204 18.88 19.11 14.08
C ILE A 204 18.03 20.20 14.74
N VAL A 205 18.16 21.43 14.26
CA VAL A 205 17.54 22.61 14.88
C VAL A 205 16.61 23.32 13.90
N GLU A 206 15.41 23.68 14.35
CA GLU A 206 14.44 24.38 13.52
C GLU A 206 14.89 25.81 13.20
N ILE A 207 14.74 26.21 11.95
CA ILE A 207 14.97 27.57 11.46
C ILE A 207 13.63 28.28 11.33
N LYS A 208 13.53 29.46 11.96
CA LYS A 208 12.38 30.35 11.83
C LYS A 208 12.56 31.36 10.70
N ASP A 209 11.45 32.00 10.29
CA ASP A 209 11.40 33.04 9.26
C ASP A 209 11.76 32.57 7.85
N VAL A 210 11.38 31.34 7.52
CA VAL A 210 11.49 30.80 6.17
C VAL A 210 10.52 31.53 5.25
N ARG A 211 11.01 31.96 4.09
CA ARG A 211 10.22 32.59 3.02
C ARG A 211 10.20 31.71 1.79
N TRP A 212 9.22 31.92 0.93
CA TRP A 212 9.15 31.22 -0.34
C TRP A 212 8.45 32.06 -1.41
N GLU A 213 8.81 31.80 -2.66
CA GLU A 213 8.16 32.31 -3.86
C GLU A 213 7.90 31.14 -4.82
N GLY A 214 6.77 31.19 -5.52
CA GLY A 214 6.37 30.15 -6.47
C GLY A 214 6.44 30.65 -7.91
N GLY A 215 6.97 29.82 -8.80
CA GLY A 215 6.95 30.04 -10.24
C GLY A 215 5.64 29.58 -10.88
N ASP A 216 5.69 29.35 -12.19
CA ASP A 216 4.56 28.85 -12.96
C ASP A 216 4.22 27.39 -12.61
N THR A 217 2.96 27.02 -12.87
CA THR A 217 2.49 25.64 -12.78
C THR A 217 2.68 24.93 -14.11
N VAL A 218 3.25 23.72 -14.07
CA VAL A 218 3.55 22.88 -15.23
C VAL A 218 3.03 21.45 -15.02
N ASP A 219 2.76 20.75 -16.10
CA ASP A 219 2.38 19.33 -16.10
C ASP A 219 3.62 18.49 -16.48
N VAL A 220 4.10 17.61 -15.60
CA VAL A 220 5.37 16.87 -15.84
C VAL A 220 5.19 15.40 -16.22
N ASP A 221 3.96 14.87 -16.18
CA ASP A 221 3.66 13.47 -16.53
C ASP A 221 2.85 13.35 -17.84
N GLY A 222 2.41 14.48 -18.39
CA GLY A 222 1.81 14.55 -19.73
C GLY A 222 2.88 14.62 -20.82
N GLY A 223 3.34 13.46 -21.33
CA GLY A 223 4.22 13.42 -22.51
C GLY A 223 3.72 14.33 -23.64
N GLU A 224 4.61 15.17 -24.20
CA GLU A 224 4.43 16.11 -25.35
C GLU A 224 3.09 16.89 -25.52
N TYR A 225 2.21 16.98 -24.53
CA TYR A 225 0.90 17.64 -24.69
C TYR A 225 0.77 18.94 -23.90
N GLY A 226 1.47 19.97 -24.38
CA GLY A 226 1.08 21.39 -24.25
C GLY A 226 0.93 21.99 -22.84
N LEU A 227 1.04 23.31 -22.75
CA LEU A 227 0.59 24.02 -21.56
C LEU A 227 -0.94 23.95 -21.53
N LYS A 228 -1.51 23.12 -20.66
CA LYS A 228 -2.94 23.22 -20.34
C LYS A 228 -3.18 24.50 -19.55
N ASN A 229 -4.32 25.15 -19.77
CA ASN A 229 -4.60 26.48 -19.20
C ASN A 229 -4.93 26.44 -17.70
N SER A 230 -5.27 25.26 -17.15
CA SER A 230 -5.63 25.09 -15.74
C SER A 230 -4.96 23.85 -15.12
N ALA A 231 -4.59 23.93 -13.84
CA ALA A 231 -4.02 22.80 -13.11
C ALA A 231 -5.01 21.64 -12.93
N GLU A 232 -6.31 21.94 -12.96
CA GLU A 232 -7.39 20.94 -12.87
C GLU A 232 -7.41 20.02 -14.09
N GLU A 233 -7.02 20.50 -15.26
CA GLU A 233 -6.95 19.70 -16.49
C GLU A 233 -5.61 18.97 -16.68
N MET A 234 -4.57 19.35 -15.94
CA MET A 234 -3.23 18.73 -15.99
C MET A 234 -3.22 17.31 -15.39
N ILE A 235 -2.35 16.44 -15.86
CA ILE A 235 -2.18 15.08 -15.32
C ILE A 235 -1.50 15.16 -13.96
N PHE A 236 -0.30 15.74 -13.91
CA PHE A 236 0.46 15.92 -12.68
C PHE A 236 0.95 17.37 -12.55
N PRO A 237 0.06 18.30 -12.14
CA PRO A 237 0.40 19.70 -11.99
C PRO A 237 1.35 19.93 -10.80
N ILE A 238 2.51 20.50 -11.10
CA ILE A 238 3.50 20.91 -10.11
C ILE A 238 3.95 22.35 -10.32
N ARG A 239 4.50 22.94 -9.26
CA ARG A 239 5.06 24.30 -9.29
C ARG A 239 6.45 24.32 -8.70
N LYS A 240 7.40 24.99 -9.35
CA LYS A 240 8.74 25.19 -8.79
C LYS A 240 8.69 26.29 -7.72
N LEU A 241 9.01 25.95 -6.49
CA LEU A 241 9.23 26.90 -5.41
C LEU A 241 10.71 27.26 -5.31
N ARG A 242 10.98 28.49 -4.87
CA ARG A 242 12.24 28.88 -4.24
C ARG A 242 11.94 29.16 -2.77
N VAL A 243 12.54 28.38 -1.90
CA VAL A 243 12.45 28.51 -0.43
C VAL A 243 13.76 29.08 0.08
N TYR A 244 13.71 30.17 0.85
CA TYR A 244 14.91 30.90 1.24
C TYR A 244 14.80 31.60 2.59
N ARG A 245 15.95 32.03 3.10
CA ARG A 245 16.11 32.88 4.28
C ARG A 245 17.29 33.82 4.05
N ASP A 246 17.12 35.12 4.33
CA ASP A 246 18.11 36.16 4.05
C ASP A 246 19.32 36.17 5.01
N GLY A 247 19.37 35.25 5.97
CA GLY A 247 20.35 35.24 7.06
C GLY A 247 19.97 36.20 8.18
N LYS A 248 20.22 35.80 9.44
CA LYS A 248 19.91 36.63 10.62
C LYS A 248 21.01 36.59 11.67
N GLN A 249 21.73 35.48 11.77
CA GLN A 249 22.78 35.28 12.77
C GLN A 249 23.65 34.08 12.38
N LYS A 250 24.92 34.12 12.79
CA LYS A 250 25.86 33.01 12.62
C LYS A 250 25.31 31.72 13.24
N MET A 251 25.37 30.62 12.50
CA MET A 251 25.01 29.28 12.97
C MET A 251 26.22 28.36 12.80
N GLU A 252 27.15 28.45 13.74
CA GLU A 252 28.45 27.79 13.63
C GLU A 252 28.32 26.26 13.55
N GLY A 253 28.95 25.67 12.53
CA GLY A 253 28.90 24.25 12.22
C GLY A 253 27.67 23.81 11.41
N TYR A 254 26.62 24.63 11.33
CA TYR A 254 25.43 24.33 10.56
C TYR A 254 25.59 24.83 9.12
N ASN A 255 26.05 23.96 8.22
CA ASN A 255 26.27 24.27 6.81
C ASN A 255 25.28 23.57 5.87
N ARG A 256 24.26 22.92 6.44
CA ARG A 256 23.17 22.26 5.74
C ARG A 256 21.83 22.67 6.28
N VAL A 257 20.83 22.56 5.43
CA VAL A 257 19.43 22.76 5.76
C VAL A 257 18.58 21.69 5.07
N MET A 258 17.64 21.12 5.81
CA MET A 258 16.51 20.36 5.27
C MET A 258 15.30 21.29 5.22
N VAL A 259 14.65 21.39 4.07
CA VAL A 259 13.37 22.09 3.89
C VAL A 259 12.25 21.05 3.78
N LEU A 260 11.14 21.33 4.45
CA LEU A 260 9.92 20.53 4.42
C LEU A 260 8.77 21.34 3.82
N LEU A 261 8.04 20.77 2.87
CA LEU A 261 6.74 21.22 2.41
C LEU A 261 5.67 20.41 3.15
N GLU A 262 4.81 21.09 3.89
CA GLU A 262 3.73 20.46 4.64
C GLU A 262 2.43 20.54 3.84
N TYR A 263 1.92 19.37 3.45
CA TYR A 263 0.68 19.21 2.72
C TYR A 263 -0.43 18.69 3.63
N GLU A 264 -1.62 19.27 3.46
CA GLU A 264 -2.88 18.72 3.94
C GLU A 264 -3.58 18.02 2.78
N THR A 265 -3.94 16.75 2.99
CA THR A 265 -4.71 15.91 2.06
C THR A 265 -6.16 15.79 2.53
N PRO A 266 -7.10 15.37 1.65
CA PRO A 266 -8.50 15.22 2.03
C PRO A 266 -8.79 14.03 2.96
N GLU A 267 -7.85 13.09 3.10
CA GLU A 267 -8.01 11.93 4.00
C GLU A 267 -8.03 12.30 5.48
N MET A 268 -8.35 11.31 6.30
CA MET A 268 -8.31 11.40 7.75
C MET A 268 -6.91 11.21 8.34
N ASP A 269 -6.73 11.64 9.59
CA ASP A 269 -5.59 11.17 10.40
C ASP A 269 -5.90 9.75 10.92
N TYR A 270 -5.36 8.73 10.27
CA TYR A 270 -5.58 7.32 10.65
C TYR A 270 -5.06 6.97 12.05
N PHE A 271 -4.21 7.80 12.64
CA PHE A 271 -3.57 7.54 13.93
C PHE A 271 -4.14 8.41 15.06
N SER A 272 -5.14 9.24 14.75
CA SER A 272 -5.90 9.99 15.74
C SER A 272 -6.74 9.06 16.63
N ASP A 273 -6.89 9.41 17.90
CA ASP A 273 -7.82 8.72 18.82
C ASP A 273 -9.29 8.86 18.39
N ARG A 274 -9.61 9.79 17.47
CA ARG A 274 -10.96 9.99 16.92
C ARG A 274 -11.27 9.10 15.72
N ALA A 275 -10.24 8.57 15.05
CA ALA A 275 -10.38 7.75 13.85
C ALA A 275 -11.29 6.52 14.04
N PRO A 276 -11.16 5.71 15.13
CA PRO A 276 -12.01 4.55 15.32
C PRO A 276 -13.49 4.90 15.48
N LEU A 277 -13.79 5.95 16.24
CA LEU A 277 -15.17 6.38 16.49
C LEU A 277 -15.83 6.88 15.20
N PHE A 278 -15.09 7.63 14.37
CA PHE A 278 -15.60 8.10 13.08
C PHE A 278 -16.01 6.93 12.17
N LEU A 279 -15.17 5.89 12.05
CA LEU A 279 -15.50 4.74 11.21
C LEU A 279 -16.69 3.93 11.75
N GLN A 280 -16.83 3.81 13.07
CA GLN A 280 -18.02 3.19 13.68
C GLN A 280 -19.29 3.99 13.36
N GLN A 281 -19.26 5.31 13.54
CA GLN A 281 -20.38 6.19 13.22
C GLN A 281 -20.72 6.20 11.73
N LEU A 282 -19.72 6.05 10.86
CA LEU A 282 -19.93 5.87 9.43
C LEU A 282 -20.72 4.58 9.15
N ILE A 283 -20.37 3.46 9.78
CA ILE A 283 -21.11 2.20 9.63
C ILE A 283 -22.53 2.33 10.20
N ASP A 284 -22.68 2.97 11.36
CA ASP A 284 -23.99 3.25 11.98
C ASP A 284 -24.87 4.06 11.03
N LYS A 285 -24.33 5.08 10.36
CA LYS A 285 -25.05 5.88 9.37
C LYS A 285 -25.69 5.01 8.28
N TYR A 286 -24.99 4.00 7.75
CA TYR A 286 -25.54 3.09 6.75
C TYR A 286 -26.62 2.15 7.34
N LYS A 287 -26.40 1.68 8.56
CA LYS A 287 -27.34 0.81 9.29
C LYS A 287 -28.64 1.54 9.58
N GLU A 288 -28.57 2.75 10.12
CA GLU A 288 -29.69 3.63 10.46
C GLU A 288 -30.49 4.04 9.22
N ASN A 289 -29.79 4.27 8.10
CA ASN A 289 -30.43 4.51 6.80
C ASN A 289 -31.00 3.23 6.17
N ASN A 290 -30.93 2.06 6.81
CA ASN A 290 -31.46 0.78 6.33
C ASN A 290 -30.88 0.34 4.98
N VAL A 291 -29.60 0.62 4.71
CA VAL A 291 -28.90 0.06 3.55
C VAL A 291 -28.66 -1.43 3.80
N ASN A 292 -29.04 -2.30 2.87
CA ASN A 292 -28.78 -3.74 2.94
C ASN A 292 -27.32 -4.05 2.58
N LEU A 293 -26.38 -3.54 3.39
CA LEU A 293 -24.96 -3.78 3.26
C LEU A 293 -24.63 -5.22 3.65
N ILE A 294 -23.89 -5.94 2.80
CA ILE A 294 -23.57 -7.37 3.03
C ILE A 294 -22.09 -7.71 2.91
N SER A 295 -21.29 -6.81 2.35
CA SER A 295 -19.86 -7.00 2.10
C SER A 295 -19.20 -5.67 1.72
N PHE A 296 -17.87 -5.71 1.62
CA PHE A 296 -17.03 -4.58 1.23
C PHE A 296 -16.16 -4.93 0.02
N TYR A 297 -15.70 -3.90 -0.69
CA TYR A 297 -14.80 -4.02 -1.83
C TYR A 297 -13.75 -2.92 -1.76
N SER A 298 -12.46 -3.23 -1.92
CA SER A 298 -11.45 -2.19 -2.03
C SER A 298 -10.29 -2.60 -2.90
N ASP A 299 -10.29 -2.10 -4.12
CA ASP A 299 -9.18 -2.23 -5.05
C ASP A 299 -8.02 -1.33 -4.67
N GLU A 300 -6.79 -1.79 -4.96
CA GLU A 300 -5.52 -1.10 -4.67
C GLU A 300 -5.51 -0.40 -3.31
N MET A 301 -5.69 -1.16 -2.23
CA MET A 301 -5.80 -0.60 -0.89
C MET A 301 -4.53 0.14 -0.42
N HIS A 302 -4.59 1.47 -0.35
CA HIS A 302 -3.54 2.35 0.17
C HIS A 302 -4.14 3.64 0.76
N ILE A 303 -3.35 4.43 1.51
CA ILE A 303 -3.76 5.79 1.95
C ILE A 303 -3.61 6.80 0.80
N GLN A 304 -4.24 7.99 0.86
CA GLN A 304 -4.34 8.88 -0.31
C GLN A 304 -2.95 9.21 -0.87
N GLN A 305 -2.64 8.60 -2.01
CA GLN A 305 -1.41 8.73 -2.78
C GLN A 305 -1.74 8.68 -4.27
N ASP A 306 -0.75 8.89 -5.11
CA ASP A 306 -0.92 9.24 -6.52
C ASP A 306 -0.25 8.25 -7.49
N TRP A 307 -0.89 8.03 -8.63
CA TRP A 307 -0.44 7.10 -9.67
C TRP A 307 0.76 7.58 -10.48
N ALA A 308 1.23 8.82 -10.34
CA ALA A 308 2.47 9.26 -10.98
C ALA A 308 3.70 8.75 -10.21
N TYR A 309 3.87 7.42 -10.19
CA TYR A 309 4.80 6.66 -9.34
C TYR A 309 6.24 7.19 -9.30
N PHE A 310 6.73 7.77 -10.40
CA PHE A 310 8.09 8.29 -10.52
C PHE A 310 8.18 9.83 -10.57
N SER A 311 7.07 10.52 -10.26
CA SER A 311 6.95 11.98 -10.31
C SER A 311 6.95 12.65 -8.93
N HIS A 312 7.01 11.87 -7.85
CA HIS A 312 7.16 12.36 -6.45
C HIS A 312 8.62 12.43 -6.01
N HIS A 313 9.52 12.76 -6.92
CA HIS A 313 10.96 12.71 -6.67
C HIS A 313 11.62 14.10 -6.63
N GLU A 314 12.53 14.30 -5.68
CA GLU A 314 13.33 15.51 -5.53
C GLU A 314 14.79 15.27 -5.83
N GLY A 315 15.19 15.43 -7.09
CA GLY A 315 16.54 15.08 -7.50
C GLY A 315 16.79 13.58 -7.38
N GLY A 316 15.90 12.79 -8.00
CA GLY A 316 16.04 11.35 -8.13
C GLY A 316 15.70 10.52 -6.90
N GLN A 317 15.29 11.12 -5.77
CA GLN A 317 14.82 10.40 -4.58
C GLN A 317 13.32 10.58 -4.38
N PHE A 318 12.62 9.54 -3.95
CA PHE A 318 11.23 9.67 -3.50
C PHE A 318 11.16 10.51 -2.22
N ASN A 319 10.33 11.56 -2.20
CA ASN A 319 10.50 12.63 -1.19
C ASN A 319 9.28 12.93 -0.32
N THR A 320 8.24 12.11 -0.33
CA THR A 320 7.01 12.35 0.43
C THR A 320 6.79 11.31 1.54
N ARG A 321 6.36 11.72 2.75
CA ARG A 321 6.01 10.81 3.85
C ARG A 321 4.76 11.28 4.59
N PHE A 322 3.92 10.33 5.01
CA PHE A 322 2.77 10.60 5.86
C PHE A 322 3.24 10.78 7.30
N LEU A 323 2.94 11.93 7.90
CA LEU A 323 3.28 12.19 9.31
C LEU A 323 2.30 13.17 9.93
N THR A 324 1.31 12.63 10.64
CA THR A 324 0.36 13.41 11.47
C THR A 324 0.85 13.50 12.91
N GLU A 325 0.22 14.40 13.69
CA GLU A 325 0.46 14.44 15.13
C GLU A 325 0.04 13.13 15.81
N GLY A 326 -1.09 12.54 15.39
CA GLY A 326 -1.53 11.22 15.86
C GLY A 326 -0.46 10.15 15.61
N PHE A 327 0.14 10.11 14.42
CA PHE A 327 1.22 9.18 14.11
C PHE A 327 2.41 9.37 15.04
N SER A 328 2.90 10.60 15.19
CA SER A 328 4.02 10.93 16.09
C SER A 328 3.76 10.52 17.54
N GLN A 329 2.55 10.75 18.04
CA GLN A 329 2.16 10.38 19.40
C GLN A 329 2.14 8.86 19.58
N LYS A 330 1.50 8.13 18.65
CA LYS A 330 1.43 6.65 18.68
C LYS A 330 2.82 6.02 18.54
N TYR A 331 3.69 6.58 17.69
CA TYR A 331 5.06 6.09 17.53
C TYR A 331 5.85 6.21 18.84
N ARG A 332 5.75 7.38 19.50
CA ARG A 332 6.39 7.62 20.79
C ARG A 332 5.87 6.68 21.88
N GLN A 333 4.56 6.47 21.93
CA GLN A 333 3.94 5.55 22.88
C GLN A 333 4.41 4.10 22.66
N LYS A 334 4.49 3.67 21.40
CA LYS A 334 4.84 2.28 21.04
C LYS A 334 6.32 1.97 21.23
N TYR A 335 7.21 2.89 20.84
CA TYR A 335 8.64 2.63 20.76
C TYR A 335 9.48 3.39 21.79
N ASN A 336 8.85 4.21 22.64
CA ASN A 336 9.53 5.09 23.60
C ASN A 336 10.61 5.96 22.96
N GLN A 337 10.34 6.43 21.74
CA GLN A 337 11.28 7.21 20.93
C GLN A 337 10.56 8.41 20.30
N PRO A 338 11.14 9.63 20.34
CA PRO A 338 10.58 10.77 19.62
C PRO A 338 10.57 10.52 18.11
N PHE A 339 9.50 10.97 17.45
CA PHE A 339 9.38 10.96 16.00
C PHE A 339 8.54 12.17 15.56
N ASP A 340 9.22 13.21 15.12
CA ASP A 340 8.65 14.48 14.65
C ASP A 340 9.24 14.85 13.28
N ASP A 341 8.81 15.99 12.72
CA ASP A 341 9.22 16.51 11.42
C ASP A 341 10.73 16.45 11.15
N LYS A 342 11.59 16.65 12.17
CA LYS A 342 13.04 16.69 11.98
C LYS A 342 13.61 15.33 11.55
N TYR A 343 12.92 14.24 11.89
CA TYR A 343 13.32 12.88 11.55
C TYR A 343 13.14 12.53 10.07
N MET A 344 12.45 13.39 9.29
CA MET A 344 12.40 13.25 7.83
C MET A 344 13.80 13.28 7.19
N LEU A 345 14.79 13.88 7.87
CA LEU A 345 16.19 13.86 7.43
C LEU A 345 16.69 12.43 7.23
N TYR A 346 16.26 11.50 8.09
CA TYR A 346 16.69 10.11 8.00
C TYR A 346 16.02 9.35 6.86
N PHE A 347 15.03 9.91 6.15
CA PHE A 347 14.47 9.32 4.93
C PHE A 347 15.06 9.93 3.65
N VAL A 348 16.04 10.83 3.78
CA VAL A 348 16.75 11.39 2.62
C VAL A 348 17.68 10.33 2.04
N TYR A 349 17.45 10.02 0.77
CA TYR A 349 18.21 9.10 -0.07
C TYR A 349 18.59 9.82 -1.38
N GLY A 350 19.22 10.99 -1.28
CA GLY A 350 19.39 11.90 -2.41
C GLY A 350 20.83 12.07 -2.86
N ALA A 351 21.01 12.44 -4.12
CA ALA A 351 22.29 12.90 -4.64
C ALA A 351 22.72 14.20 -3.92
N PRO A 352 23.98 14.33 -3.47
CA PRO A 352 24.46 15.53 -2.80
C PRO A 352 24.82 16.59 -3.85
N TYR A 353 23.81 17.16 -4.53
CA TYR A 353 23.95 18.13 -5.62
C TYR A 353 24.75 19.39 -5.28
N TYR A 354 24.95 19.64 -3.99
CA TYR A 354 25.79 20.70 -3.48
C TYR A 354 27.30 20.42 -3.62
N GLN A 355 27.70 19.20 -3.95
CA GLN A 355 29.09 18.85 -4.20
C GLN A 355 29.45 19.15 -5.66
N ALA A 356 30.44 20.01 -5.90
CA ALA A 356 30.96 20.30 -7.23
C ALA A 356 31.92 19.19 -7.73
N THR A 357 31.49 17.93 -7.69
CA THR A 357 32.28 16.78 -8.14
C THR A 357 31.40 15.75 -8.83
N ALA A 358 32.02 14.86 -9.63
CA ALA A 358 31.31 13.75 -10.24
C ALA A 358 30.65 12.79 -9.23
N LYS A 359 30.98 12.86 -7.93
CA LYS A 359 30.31 12.08 -6.89
C LYS A 359 28.88 12.54 -6.61
N ALA A 360 28.49 13.75 -7.07
CA ALA A 360 27.15 14.30 -6.85
C ALA A 360 26.03 13.48 -7.52
N VAL A 361 26.35 12.51 -8.37
CA VAL A 361 25.38 11.56 -8.94
C VAL A 361 25.12 10.34 -8.06
N ARG A 362 25.87 10.17 -6.97
CA ARG A 362 25.72 9.04 -6.05
C ARG A 362 24.85 9.45 -4.87
N ASN A 363 23.84 8.65 -4.57
CA ASN A 363 22.98 8.89 -3.42
C ASN A 363 23.76 8.77 -2.10
N VAL A 364 23.40 9.61 -1.14
CA VAL A 364 23.86 9.55 0.25
C VAL A 364 22.67 9.34 1.16
N GLN A 365 22.94 8.74 2.32
CA GLN A 365 21.94 8.51 3.34
C GLN A 365 22.36 9.18 4.64
N TYR A 366 21.42 9.86 5.28
CA TYR A 366 21.64 10.39 6.62
C TYR A 366 21.32 9.34 7.68
N VAL A 367 22.22 9.18 8.65
CA VAL A 367 22.13 8.20 9.75
C VAL A 367 22.34 8.88 11.10
N MET A 368 21.81 8.29 12.17
CA MET A 368 21.84 8.90 13.51
C MET A 368 23.24 9.01 14.12
N GLY A 369 24.21 8.22 13.64
CA GLY A 369 25.57 8.19 14.17
C GLY A 369 26.54 7.42 13.27
N GLU A 370 27.80 7.33 13.72
CA GLU A 370 28.90 6.78 12.92
C GLU A 370 29.15 5.29 13.18
N THR A 371 28.64 4.77 14.30
CA THR A 371 28.84 3.36 14.66
C THR A 371 27.87 2.45 13.88
N PRO A 372 28.23 1.17 13.65
CA PRO A 372 27.32 0.22 13.03
C PRO A 372 25.97 0.11 13.76
N GLU A 373 25.97 0.17 15.09
CA GLU A 373 24.75 0.15 15.90
C GLU A 373 23.86 1.37 15.63
N GLU A 374 24.41 2.58 15.59
CA GLU A 374 23.64 3.80 15.30
C GLU A 374 23.10 3.84 13.86
N ILE A 375 23.84 3.26 12.91
CA ILE A 375 23.37 3.06 11.53
C ILE A 375 22.15 2.11 11.54
N HIS A 376 22.25 0.97 12.24
CA HIS A 376 21.12 0.05 12.37
C HIS A 376 19.93 0.64 13.14
N ARG A 377 20.16 1.53 14.13
CA ARG A 377 19.07 2.28 14.79
C ARG A 377 18.35 3.21 13.80
N THR A 378 19.04 3.71 12.78
CA THR A 378 18.41 4.48 11.69
C THR A 378 17.52 3.59 10.83
N PHE A 379 18.01 2.41 10.45
CA PHE A 379 17.21 1.44 9.70
C PHE A 379 15.99 0.99 10.50
N LEU A 380 16.17 0.73 11.79
CA LEU A 380 15.09 0.35 12.70
C LEU A 380 14.04 1.44 12.83
N LEU A 381 14.44 2.73 12.88
CA LEU A 381 13.48 3.83 12.86
C LEU A 381 12.59 3.78 11.60
N ARG A 382 13.18 3.56 10.42
CA ARG A 382 12.47 3.52 9.14
C ARG A 382 11.58 2.28 9.03
N ASP A 383 12.08 1.11 9.42
CA ASP A 383 11.29 -0.13 9.42
C ASP A 383 10.05 0.01 10.33
N ARG A 384 10.25 0.52 11.54
CA ARG A 384 9.16 0.83 12.48
C ARG A 384 8.15 1.82 11.91
N TYR A 385 8.61 2.83 11.17
CA TYR A 385 7.73 3.78 10.50
C TYR A 385 6.85 3.07 9.46
N TYR A 386 7.44 2.30 8.54
CA TYR A 386 6.70 1.62 7.48
C TYR A 386 5.73 0.57 8.05
N LYS A 387 6.20 -0.28 8.98
CA LYS A 387 5.35 -1.28 9.65
C LYS A 387 4.21 -0.62 10.42
N MET A 388 4.49 0.40 11.22
CA MET A 388 3.44 1.09 11.98
C MET A 388 2.42 1.77 11.08
N LEU A 389 2.87 2.38 9.97
CA LEU A 389 1.99 3.00 8.98
C LEU A 389 1.05 1.94 8.37
N ASN A 390 1.60 0.87 7.81
CA ASN A 390 0.82 -0.18 7.17
C ASN A 390 -0.09 -0.90 8.18
N HIS A 391 0.48 -1.41 9.28
CA HIS A 391 -0.27 -2.22 10.25
C HIS A 391 -1.33 -1.39 10.97
N GLY A 392 -1.02 -0.15 11.33
CA GLY A 392 -1.98 0.74 12.00
C GLY A 392 -3.20 1.06 11.14
N VAL A 393 -3.00 1.30 9.84
CA VAL A 393 -4.11 1.48 8.89
C VAL A 393 -4.91 0.18 8.77
N VAL A 394 -4.26 -0.96 8.53
CA VAL A 394 -4.97 -2.25 8.43
C VAL A 394 -5.79 -2.55 9.67
N ASP A 395 -5.22 -2.39 10.86
CA ASP A 395 -5.89 -2.66 12.13
C ASP A 395 -7.10 -1.74 12.31
N LEU A 396 -7.00 -0.46 11.95
CA LEU A 396 -8.10 0.49 12.01
C LEU A 396 -9.30 0.02 11.17
N PHE A 397 -9.07 -0.35 9.90
CA PHE A 397 -10.13 -0.77 8.99
C PHE A 397 -10.66 -2.18 9.29
N LYS A 398 -9.80 -3.09 9.74
CA LYS A 398 -10.21 -4.40 10.29
C LYS A 398 -11.13 -4.24 11.50
N ASN A 399 -10.77 -3.39 12.45
CA ASN A 399 -11.61 -3.14 13.63
C ASN A 399 -12.97 -2.53 13.26
N ALA A 400 -13.01 -1.65 12.25
CA ALA A 400 -14.25 -1.12 11.71
C ALA A 400 -15.10 -2.21 11.05
N LYS A 401 -14.50 -3.11 10.26
CA LYS A 401 -15.19 -4.28 9.70
C LYS A 401 -15.73 -5.21 10.80
N ASP A 402 -14.93 -5.53 11.82
CA ASP A 402 -15.36 -6.37 12.96
C ASP A 402 -16.57 -5.73 13.68
N TYR A 403 -16.60 -4.40 13.79
CA TYR A 403 -17.76 -3.66 14.30
C TYR A 403 -18.98 -3.79 13.37
N ALA A 404 -18.80 -3.64 12.05
CA ALA A 404 -19.87 -3.84 11.07
C ALA A 404 -20.47 -5.24 11.17
N GLU A 405 -19.63 -6.28 11.26
CA GLU A 405 -20.08 -7.67 11.41
C GLU A 405 -20.97 -7.84 12.65
N LYS A 406 -20.55 -7.25 13.77
CA LYS A 406 -21.30 -7.28 15.03
C LYS A 406 -22.66 -6.60 14.90
N ILE A 407 -22.74 -5.39 14.35
CA ILE A 407 -24.03 -4.66 14.32
C ILE A 407 -24.97 -5.16 13.23
N TYR A 408 -24.44 -5.75 12.15
CA TYR A 408 -25.24 -6.38 11.10
C TYR A 408 -25.57 -7.85 11.35
N ASP A 409 -25.01 -8.43 12.42
CA ASP A 409 -25.16 -9.83 12.82
C ASP A 409 -24.90 -10.80 11.65
N ARG A 410 -23.78 -10.55 10.97
CA ARG A 410 -23.31 -11.34 9.83
C ARG A 410 -21.84 -11.13 9.57
N GLU A 411 -21.26 -12.03 8.83
CA GLU A 411 -19.95 -11.82 8.23
C GLU A 411 -20.01 -10.74 7.13
N MET A 412 -18.95 -9.94 7.02
CA MET A 412 -18.80 -8.89 6.02
C MET A 412 -17.54 -9.15 5.20
N PRO A 413 -17.56 -10.11 4.25
CA PRO A 413 -16.39 -10.39 3.43
C PRO A 413 -15.95 -9.11 2.71
N THR A 414 -14.64 -8.95 2.56
CA THR A 414 -14.05 -7.79 1.89
C THR A 414 -13.17 -8.30 0.76
N SER A 415 -13.56 -8.02 -0.47
CA SER A 415 -12.84 -8.50 -1.66
C SER A 415 -11.88 -7.44 -2.21
N ALA A 416 -11.02 -7.89 -3.13
CA ALA A 416 -9.95 -7.15 -3.83
C ALA A 416 -8.52 -7.29 -3.23
N HIS A 417 -7.64 -6.33 -3.43
CA HIS A 417 -6.20 -6.42 -3.08
C HIS A 417 -5.59 -5.09 -2.63
N ALA A 418 -4.40 -5.20 -2.03
CA ALA A 418 -3.57 -4.06 -1.63
C ALA A 418 -2.36 -3.81 -2.55
N SER A 419 -2.07 -4.71 -3.49
CA SER A 419 -1.04 -4.42 -4.51
C SER A 419 -1.44 -3.17 -5.27
N TRP A 420 -0.54 -2.19 -5.27
CA TRP A 420 -0.75 -0.87 -5.86
C TRP A 420 0.26 -0.68 -6.99
N ALA A 421 -0.26 -0.45 -8.19
CA ALA A 421 0.45 -0.71 -9.44
C ALA A 421 0.84 -2.19 -9.55
N GLU A 422 1.35 -2.61 -10.71
CA GLU A 422 2.02 -3.91 -10.96
C GLU A 422 3.28 -4.09 -10.06
N SER A 423 3.45 -3.21 -9.10
CA SER A 423 4.47 -3.13 -8.10
C SER A 423 4.51 -4.41 -7.25
N PRO A 424 5.70 -4.86 -6.83
CA PRO A 424 6.93 -4.10 -6.90
C PRO A 424 7.62 -4.14 -8.28
N THR A 425 6.98 -4.65 -9.34
CA THR A 425 7.62 -4.86 -10.63
C THR A 425 7.54 -3.70 -11.64
N ILE A 426 6.89 -2.58 -11.32
CA ILE A 426 6.85 -1.39 -12.20
C ILE A 426 8.13 -0.55 -12.19
N ASP A 427 9.14 -0.99 -11.44
CA ASP A 427 10.41 -0.29 -11.22
C ASP A 427 11.10 0.25 -12.50
N TYR A 428 12.02 1.18 -12.31
CA TYR A 428 12.68 1.93 -13.37
C TYR A 428 14.14 1.50 -13.59
N TRP A 429 14.49 1.24 -14.86
CA TRP A 429 15.85 0.94 -15.35
C TRP A 429 16.23 1.92 -16.44
N ASP A 430 17.51 2.30 -16.49
CA ASP A 430 18.08 3.03 -17.61
C ASP A 430 18.52 2.03 -18.69
N VAL A 431 17.70 1.86 -19.72
CA VAL A 431 17.93 0.89 -20.81
C VAL A 431 18.39 1.55 -22.11
N GLU A 432 18.63 2.86 -22.08
CA GLU A 432 18.93 3.68 -23.25
C GLU A 432 17.93 3.47 -24.40
N LYS A 433 18.34 2.78 -25.48
CA LYS A 433 17.55 2.52 -26.70
C LYS A 433 16.90 1.14 -26.72
N LEU A 434 17.13 0.32 -25.70
CA LEU A 434 16.65 -1.05 -25.64
C LEU A 434 15.21 -1.08 -25.12
N HIS A 435 14.50 -2.15 -25.42
CA HIS A 435 13.12 -2.32 -24.95
C HIS A 435 13.13 -2.52 -23.42
N SER A 436 12.66 -1.54 -22.66
CA SER A 436 12.80 -1.46 -21.19
C SER A 436 12.36 -2.71 -20.46
N ASN A 437 11.21 -3.18 -20.88
CA ASN A 437 10.59 -4.44 -20.56
C ASN A 437 11.61 -5.61 -20.54
N ALA A 438 12.48 -5.78 -21.54
CA ALA A 438 13.46 -6.88 -21.56
C ALA A 438 14.48 -6.88 -20.39
N TYR A 439 14.54 -5.81 -19.59
CA TYR A 439 15.48 -5.61 -18.49
C TYR A 439 14.80 -5.58 -17.10
N LYS A 440 13.47 -5.68 -17.02
CA LYS A 440 12.72 -5.60 -15.75
C LYS A 440 12.63 -6.94 -15.00
N TYR A 441 13.67 -7.78 -15.08
CA TYR A 441 13.69 -9.14 -14.50
C TYR A 441 14.44 -9.24 -13.17
N GLU A 442 15.54 -8.50 -13.03
CA GLU A 442 16.43 -8.58 -11.86
C GLU A 442 17.10 -7.22 -11.63
N TYR A 443 17.64 -7.02 -10.43
CA TYR A 443 18.41 -5.82 -10.12
C TYR A 443 19.81 -5.89 -10.75
N THR A 444 19.89 -5.42 -11.99
CA THR A 444 21.11 -5.19 -12.75
C THR A 444 21.73 -3.82 -12.46
N SER A 445 22.96 -3.58 -12.91
CA SER A 445 23.69 -2.32 -12.66
C SER A 445 23.05 -1.07 -13.25
N ASN A 446 22.11 -1.21 -14.20
CA ASN A 446 21.34 -0.12 -14.78
C ASN A 446 19.97 0.10 -14.11
N PHE A 447 19.69 -0.59 -13.00
CA PHE A 447 18.55 -0.29 -12.14
C PHE A 447 18.67 1.11 -11.54
N VAL A 448 17.57 1.88 -11.58
CA VAL A 448 17.56 3.28 -11.14
C VAL A 448 16.76 3.44 -9.84
N TRP A 449 15.50 3.01 -9.84
CA TRP A 449 14.60 3.26 -8.70
C TRP A 449 13.41 2.30 -8.68
N GLY A 450 13.03 1.85 -7.48
CA GLY A 450 11.86 1.01 -7.27
C GLY A 450 10.67 1.73 -6.64
N ASN A 451 9.47 1.26 -6.95
CA ASN A 451 8.21 1.84 -6.44
C ASN A 451 7.86 1.34 -5.03
N THR A 452 8.62 0.39 -4.48
CA THR A 452 8.37 -0.15 -3.12
C THR A 452 8.41 0.92 -2.03
N VAL A 453 9.28 1.91 -2.10
CA VAL A 453 9.30 3.00 -1.11
C VAL A 453 8.03 3.86 -1.14
N HIS A 454 7.45 4.06 -2.32
CA HIS A 454 6.19 4.78 -2.49
C HIS A 454 5.06 3.98 -1.84
N GLN A 455 4.97 2.68 -2.14
CA GLN A 455 4.00 1.77 -1.52
C GLN A 455 4.13 1.66 0.00
N ALA A 456 5.36 1.54 0.50
CA ALA A 456 5.61 1.48 1.94
C ALA A 456 5.18 2.79 2.61
N SER A 457 5.39 3.92 1.92
CA SER A 457 4.92 5.24 2.37
C SER A 457 3.42 5.44 2.22
N ALA A 458 2.73 4.60 1.43
CA ALA A 458 1.29 4.61 1.18
C ALA A 458 0.52 3.51 1.94
N ALA A 459 1.17 2.82 2.90
CA ALA A 459 0.54 1.78 3.71
C ALA A 459 0.06 0.53 2.92
N CYS A 460 0.72 0.18 1.81
CA CYS A 460 0.28 -0.92 0.94
C CYS A 460 1.36 -1.95 0.58
N TYR A 461 2.44 -2.05 1.37
CA TYR A 461 3.56 -2.96 1.07
C TYR A 461 3.51 -4.31 1.81
N ASP A 462 2.71 -4.43 2.89
CA ASP A 462 2.52 -5.70 3.61
C ASP A 462 1.21 -6.40 3.17
N TYR A 463 1.30 -7.21 2.12
CA TYR A 463 0.15 -7.93 1.57
C TYR A 463 -0.41 -9.00 2.51
N PHE A 464 0.44 -9.57 3.38
CA PHE A 464 0.01 -10.58 4.35
C PHE A 464 -0.80 -9.94 5.47
N LYS A 465 -0.37 -8.76 5.96
CA LYS A 465 -1.15 -7.99 6.93
C LYS A 465 -2.50 -7.57 6.34
N TRP A 466 -2.52 -7.10 5.09
CA TRP A 466 -3.78 -6.76 4.41
C TRP A 466 -4.75 -7.95 4.27
N GLY A 467 -4.25 -9.20 4.24
CA GLY A 467 -5.08 -10.42 4.28
C GLY A 467 -5.91 -10.61 5.56
N GLU A 468 -5.64 -9.85 6.62
CA GLU A 468 -6.49 -9.81 7.82
C GLU A 468 -7.80 -9.02 7.60
N TYR A 469 -7.79 -8.08 6.65
CA TYR A 469 -8.95 -7.28 6.26
C TYR A 469 -9.59 -7.84 4.97
N LEU A 470 -8.79 -7.98 3.91
CA LEU A 470 -9.16 -8.48 2.59
C LEU A 470 -9.27 -10.01 2.61
N GLN A 471 -10.49 -10.53 2.51
CA GLN A 471 -10.81 -11.94 2.73
C GLN A 471 -11.84 -12.42 1.70
N PRO A 472 -11.41 -13.16 0.65
CA PRO A 472 -10.03 -13.46 0.27
C PRO A 472 -9.32 -12.23 -0.35
N THR A 473 -8.01 -12.09 -0.11
CA THR A 473 -7.18 -11.04 -0.74
C THR A 473 -6.57 -11.51 -2.07
N GLY A 474 -6.23 -10.57 -2.94
CA GLY A 474 -5.52 -10.82 -4.20
C GLY A 474 -4.17 -10.10 -4.29
N ASN A 475 -3.55 -10.20 -5.47
CA ASN A 475 -2.46 -9.34 -5.92
C ASN A 475 -2.48 -9.16 -7.44
N ASP A 476 -1.82 -8.11 -7.93
CA ASP A 476 -1.72 -7.75 -9.35
C ASP A 476 -0.31 -7.87 -9.92
N PHE A 477 0.56 -8.68 -9.30
CA PHE A 477 1.94 -8.79 -9.78
C PHE A 477 2.05 -9.33 -11.20
N ALA A 478 1.04 -10.09 -11.66
CA ALA A 478 1.01 -10.69 -13.00
C ALA A 478 0.51 -9.71 -14.08
N GLU A 479 0.21 -8.46 -13.77
CA GLU A 479 -0.13 -7.46 -14.78
C GLU A 479 1.00 -7.23 -15.82
N THR A 480 0.62 -6.65 -16.96
CA THR A 480 1.45 -6.34 -18.14
C THR A 480 2.11 -7.47 -18.92
N GLY A 481 1.70 -8.72 -18.71
CA GLY A 481 1.99 -9.78 -19.68
C GLY A 481 3.33 -10.48 -19.51
N TRP A 482 4.00 -10.30 -18.38
CA TRP A 482 5.33 -10.87 -18.11
C TRP A 482 5.21 -12.34 -17.69
N GLY A 483 5.86 -13.24 -18.45
CA GLY A 483 5.81 -14.68 -18.21
C GLY A 483 6.15 -15.08 -16.78
N ASP A 484 7.29 -14.62 -16.25
CA ASP A 484 7.77 -14.97 -14.90
C ASP A 484 6.93 -14.35 -13.78
N ARG A 485 6.38 -13.16 -14.01
CA ARG A 485 5.46 -12.52 -13.05
C ARG A 485 4.17 -13.31 -12.87
N ASN A 486 3.75 -14.07 -13.88
CA ASN A 486 2.61 -14.98 -13.72
C ASN A 486 2.91 -16.04 -12.66
N TYR A 487 4.12 -16.58 -12.64
CA TYR A 487 4.53 -17.58 -11.64
C TYR A 487 4.73 -16.94 -10.27
N TYR A 488 5.38 -15.76 -10.21
CA TYR A 488 5.57 -15.05 -8.95
C TYR A 488 4.25 -14.58 -8.33
N GLY A 489 3.37 -13.98 -9.13
CA GLY A 489 2.03 -13.57 -8.70
C GLY A 489 1.19 -14.74 -8.21
N ALA A 490 1.22 -15.88 -8.93
CA ALA A 490 0.56 -17.11 -8.49
C ALA A 490 1.17 -17.66 -7.18
N ALA A 491 2.50 -17.65 -7.04
CA ALA A 491 3.18 -18.07 -5.82
C ALA A 491 2.82 -17.17 -4.63
N MET A 492 2.77 -15.84 -4.82
CA MET A 492 2.34 -14.89 -3.80
C MET A 492 0.86 -15.08 -3.44
N ALA A 493 -0.02 -15.29 -4.43
CA ALA A 493 -1.42 -15.59 -4.19
C ALA A 493 -1.57 -16.87 -3.34
N THR A 494 -0.94 -17.98 -3.71
CA THR A 494 -0.91 -19.21 -2.91
C THR A 494 -0.38 -18.95 -1.49
N SER A 495 0.72 -18.20 -1.38
CA SER A 495 1.37 -17.90 -0.10
C SER A 495 0.44 -17.16 0.85
N ILE A 496 -0.26 -16.14 0.34
CA ILE A 496 -1.21 -15.38 1.12
C ILE A 496 -2.46 -16.23 1.42
N GLY A 497 -2.95 -16.96 0.42
CA GLY A 497 -4.10 -17.86 0.56
C GLY A 497 -3.91 -18.94 1.64
N VAL A 498 -2.70 -19.48 1.80
CA VAL A 498 -2.36 -20.47 2.85
C VAL A 498 -2.61 -19.95 4.26
N VAL A 499 -2.42 -18.65 4.51
CA VAL A 499 -2.56 -18.04 5.85
C VAL A 499 -3.86 -17.27 6.03
N ASN A 500 -4.65 -17.10 4.97
CA ASN A 500 -5.95 -16.42 5.04
C ASN A 500 -6.98 -17.21 5.84
N LYS A 501 -7.90 -16.49 6.49
CA LYS A 501 -9.09 -17.06 7.15
C LYS A 501 -9.90 -17.93 6.19
N TYR A 502 -10.06 -17.48 4.95
CA TYR A 502 -10.59 -18.29 3.84
C TYR A 502 -9.41 -18.70 2.98
N PRO A 503 -9.10 -20.02 2.86
CA PRO A 503 -7.90 -20.52 2.21
C PRO A 503 -8.02 -20.37 0.69
N ASN A 504 -8.00 -19.12 0.24
CA ASN A 504 -8.14 -18.70 -1.12
C ASN A 504 -7.55 -17.30 -1.25
N ALA A 505 -6.97 -17.05 -2.41
CA ALA A 505 -6.45 -15.79 -2.86
C ALA A 505 -6.30 -15.86 -4.37
N TYR A 506 -6.03 -14.74 -5.02
CA TYR A 506 -5.88 -14.69 -6.47
C TYR A 506 -4.70 -13.82 -6.89
N ALA A 507 -4.16 -14.11 -8.06
CA ALA A 507 -3.33 -13.16 -8.80
C ALA A 507 -4.20 -12.65 -9.94
N ALA A 508 -4.57 -11.38 -9.97
CA ALA A 508 -5.29 -10.78 -11.09
C ALA A 508 -4.32 -10.38 -12.20
N ALA A 509 -4.87 -9.97 -13.33
CA ALA A 509 -4.11 -9.53 -14.49
C ALA A 509 -5.06 -8.77 -15.44
N TRP A 510 -4.64 -7.59 -15.87
CA TRP A 510 -5.34 -6.76 -16.84
C TRP A 510 -4.49 -6.50 -18.08
N GLY A 511 -5.15 -6.17 -19.21
CA GLY A 511 -4.47 -5.84 -20.48
C GLY A 511 -3.95 -7.03 -21.31
N PHE A 512 -4.24 -8.27 -20.89
CA PHE A 512 -3.78 -9.46 -21.61
C PHE A 512 -4.62 -9.76 -22.87
N PRO A 513 -4.00 -10.21 -23.98
CA PRO A 513 -4.70 -10.95 -25.01
C PRO A 513 -5.43 -12.17 -24.41
N LYS A 514 -6.61 -12.50 -24.94
CA LYS A 514 -7.50 -13.53 -24.37
C LYS A 514 -6.82 -14.88 -24.19
N GLU A 515 -6.02 -15.31 -25.16
CA GLU A 515 -5.29 -16.58 -25.14
C GLU A 515 -4.20 -16.59 -24.06
N ALA A 516 -3.47 -15.47 -23.91
CA ALA A 516 -2.45 -15.32 -22.88
C ALA A 516 -3.07 -15.30 -21.47
N LEU A 517 -4.20 -14.59 -21.31
CA LEU A 517 -4.97 -14.58 -20.07
C LEU A 517 -5.45 -15.99 -19.69
N HIS A 518 -5.90 -16.77 -20.67
CA HIS A 518 -6.30 -18.16 -20.44
C HIS A 518 -5.13 -19.00 -19.89
N TRP A 519 -3.95 -18.92 -20.49
CA TRP A 519 -2.78 -19.67 -20.02
C TRP A 519 -2.33 -19.25 -18.62
N LYS A 520 -2.30 -17.94 -18.35
CA LYS A 520 -1.99 -17.42 -17.03
C LYS A 520 -3.00 -17.89 -15.97
N ASN A 521 -4.29 -17.95 -16.30
CA ASN A 521 -5.30 -18.44 -15.36
C ASN A 521 -5.21 -19.96 -15.14
N THR A 522 -4.80 -20.74 -16.13
CA THR A 522 -4.47 -22.16 -15.95
C THR A 522 -3.32 -22.36 -14.96
N LEU A 523 -2.32 -21.46 -14.96
CA LEU A 523 -1.24 -21.46 -13.97
C LEU A 523 -1.76 -21.16 -12.55
N ASN A 524 -2.60 -20.12 -12.39
CA ASN A 524 -3.25 -19.83 -11.11
C ASN A 524 -4.02 -21.06 -10.58
N GLU A 525 -4.77 -21.73 -11.45
CA GLU A 525 -5.53 -22.93 -11.11
C GLU A 525 -4.62 -24.08 -10.64
N ALA A 526 -3.48 -24.31 -11.32
CA ALA A 526 -2.50 -25.32 -10.91
C ALA A 526 -1.87 -25.04 -9.54
N TYR A 527 -1.77 -23.77 -9.16
CA TYR A 527 -1.25 -23.33 -7.86
C TYR A 527 -2.32 -23.37 -6.75
N GLY A 528 -3.58 -23.59 -7.13
CA GLY A 528 -4.73 -23.50 -6.25
C GLY A 528 -5.13 -22.07 -5.90
N ALA A 529 -4.70 -21.06 -6.66
CA ALA A 529 -5.10 -19.67 -6.49
C ALA A 529 -6.37 -19.38 -7.30
N GLN A 530 -7.48 -19.04 -6.61
CA GLN A 530 -8.81 -18.86 -7.19
C GLN A 530 -9.20 -19.97 -8.18
N PRO A 531 -9.20 -21.25 -7.76
CA PRO A 531 -9.38 -22.35 -8.69
C PRO A 531 -10.77 -22.30 -9.34
N SER A 532 -10.90 -22.91 -10.52
CA SER A 532 -12.18 -23.15 -11.17
C SER A 532 -13.14 -23.91 -10.24
N ARG A 533 -14.46 -23.81 -10.45
CA ARG A 533 -15.43 -24.56 -9.62
C ARG A 533 -15.14 -26.07 -9.57
N PRO A 534 -14.88 -26.77 -10.69
CA PRO A 534 -14.48 -28.17 -10.66
C PRO A 534 -13.24 -28.40 -9.79
N MET A 535 -12.20 -27.57 -9.95
CA MET A 535 -10.96 -27.72 -9.19
C MET A 535 -11.19 -27.50 -7.69
N ARG A 536 -11.94 -26.47 -7.31
CA ARG A 536 -12.32 -26.23 -5.90
C ARG A 536 -13.07 -27.42 -5.30
N THR A 537 -13.96 -28.06 -6.05
CA THR A 537 -14.67 -29.26 -5.58
C THR A 537 -13.73 -30.45 -5.41
N LEU A 538 -12.70 -30.57 -6.25
CA LEU A 538 -11.71 -31.65 -6.16
C LEU A 538 -10.69 -31.43 -5.04
N THR A 539 -10.20 -30.21 -4.87
CA THR A 539 -9.09 -29.88 -3.95
C THR A 539 -9.56 -29.29 -2.64
N GLY A 540 -10.81 -28.83 -2.52
CA GLY A 540 -11.29 -28.12 -1.33
C GLY A 540 -10.63 -26.75 -1.13
N ASN A 541 -10.19 -26.09 -2.21
CA ASN A 541 -9.32 -24.91 -2.19
C ASN A 541 -7.91 -25.15 -1.62
N VAL A 542 -7.47 -26.41 -1.49
CA VAL A 542 -6.09 -26.69 -1.08
C VAL A 542 -5.12 -26.12 -2.11
N HIS A 543 -4.24 -25.24 -1.63
CA HIS A 543 -3.12 -24.69 -2.39
C HIS A 543 -2.02 -25.74 -2.61
N ARG A 544 -1.15 -25.55 -3.61
CA ARG A 544 -0.03 -26.47 -3.89
C ARG A 544 0.86 -26.69 -2.65
N ASP A 545 1.46 -27.88 -2.57
CA ASP A 545 2.54 -28.16 -1.61
C ASP A 545 3.89 -27.78 -2.20
N ILE A 546 4.77 -27.22 -1.37
CA ILE A 546 6.14 -26.85 -1.72
C ILE A 546 7.01 -26.89 -0.47
N GLU A 547 8.27 -27.30 -0.60
CA GLU A 547 9.16 -27.54 0.54
C GLU A 547 9.97 -26.30 0.96
N VAL A 548 9.91 -25.21 0.18
CA VAL A 548 10.72 -24.00 0.39
C VAL A 548 9.82 -22.84 0.79
N LEU A 549 10.15 -22.21 1.92
CA LEU A 549 9.58 -20.97 2.40
C LEU A 549 10.64 -19.87 2.37
N ILE A 550 10.36 -18.79 1.64
CA ILE A 550 11.22 -17.61 1.58
C ILE A 550 10.63 -16.54 2.51
N LEU A 551 11.46 -15.98 3.38
CA LEU A 551 11.08 -14.82 4.18
C LEU A 551 10.98 -13.61 3.24
N TYR A 552 9.79 -13.02 3.18
CA TYR A 552 9.49 -11.86 2.36
C TYR A 552 10.21 -10.63 2.96
N PRO A 553 11.17 -10.01 2.24
CA PRO A 553 12.15 -9.09 2.82
C PRO A 553 11.57 -7.69 3.03
N MET A 554 10.75 -7.53 4.07
CA MET A 554 10.04 -6.29 4.40
C MET A 554 10.98 -5.16 4.78
N SER A 555 12.10 -5.47 5.44
CA SER A 555 13.04 -4.48 5.98
C SER A 555 13.99 -3.90 4.93
N LEU A 556 13.98 -4.40 3.69
CA LEU A 556 14.87 -3.93 2.63
C LEU A 556 14.70 -2.44 2.35
N VAL A 557 13.45 -1.99 2.23
CA VAL A 557 13.11 -0.59 1.95
C VAL A 557 13.59 0.36 3.06
N ALA A 558 13.74 -0.14 4.30
CA ALA A 558 14.26 0.64 5.40
C ALA A 558 15.79 0.86 5.31
N VAL A 559 16.52 -0.06 4.68
CA VAL A 559 17.98 0.03 4.51
C VAL A 559 18.36 0.76 3.22
N GLU A 560 17.64 0.50 2.15
CA GLU A 560 17.96 0.94 0.80
C GLU A 560 16.66 1.15 0.00
N GLU A 561 16.16 2.39 0.02
CA GLU A 561 14.85 2.77 -0.53
C GLU A 561 14.70 2.55 -2.05
N ARG A 562 15.83 2.42 -2.76
CA ARG A 562 15.78 2.11 -4.20
C ARG A 562 15.22 0.73 -4.46
N PHE A 563 15.50 -0.25 -3.62
CA PHE A 563 15.13 -1.64 -3.90
C PHE A 563 13.79 -2.03 -3.26
N GLY A 564 13.11 -2.94 -3.94
CA GLY A 564 11.86 -3.52 -3.53
C GLY A 564 11.98 -4.96 -3.05
N SER A 565 10.93 -5.42 -2.39
CA SER A 565 10.84 -6.71 -1.69
C SER A 565 10.80 -7.94 -2.61
N TRP A 566 10.95 -7.77 -3.92
CA TRP A 566 10.91 -8.84 -4.94
C TRP A 566 12.29 -9.17 -5.51
N MET A 567 13.35 -9.00 -4.72
CA MET A 567 14.75 -9.26 -5.12
C MET A 567 14.96 -10.56 -5.92
N THR A 568 14.08 -11.56 -5.80
CA THR A 568 13.99 -12.72 -6.70
C THR A 568 12.53 -13.19 -6.96
N GLN A 569 12.15 -13.31 -8.24
CA GLN A 569 10.83 -13.79 -8.69
C GLN A 569 10.75 -15.32 -8.76
N TYR A 570 10.81 -16.01 -7.62
CA TYR A 570 10.71 -17.48 -7.57
C TYR A 570 9.27 -17.97 -7.51
N GLY A 571 8.75 -18.45 -8.64
CA GLY A 571 7.46 -19.15 -8.69
C GLY A 571 7.40 -20.46 -7.89
N TYR A 572 8.55 -21.08 -7.62
CA TYR A 572 8.63 -22.42 -7.04
C TYR A 572 8.91 -22.42 -5.52
N ALA A 573 8.49 -21.38 -4.80
CA ALA A 573 8.54 -21.29 -3.34
C ALA A 573 7.26 -20.61 -2.81
N ASN A 574 6.97 -20.78 -1.52
CA ASN A 574 6.03 -19.89 -0.84
C ASN A 574 6.79 -18.76 -0.14
N TYR A 575 6.07 -17.68 0.15
CA TYR A 575 6.58 -16.48 0.78
C TYR A 575 5.81 -16.23 2.08
N LEU A 576 6.49 -15.66 3.08
CA LEU A 576 5.84 -15.20 4.30
C LEU A 576 6.70 -14.13 4.95
N THR A 577 6.10 -13.09 5.53
CA THR A 577 6.88 -12.12 6.32
C THR A 577 7.50 -12.81 7.54
N ALA A 578 8.66 -12.31 7.99
CA ALA A 578 9.29 -12.81 9.23
C ALA A 578 8.32 -12.77 10.42
N ASP A 579 7.50 -11.72 10.52
CA ASP A 579 6.49 -11.52 11.57
C ASP A 579 5.46 -12.65 11.57
N LYS A 580 4.89 -12.96 10.40
CA LYS A 580 3.91 -14.07 10.27
C LYS A 580 4.55 -15.44 10.43
N PHE A 581 5.81 -15.60 10.01
CA PHE A 581 6.56 -16.82 10.24
C PHE A 581 6.75 -17.10 11.73
N VAL A 582 7.15 -16.10 12.52
CA VAL A 582 7.27 -16.24 13.98
C VAL A 582 5.91 -16.43 14.65
N GLU A 583 4.87 -15.73 14.19
CA GLU A 583 3.51 -15.82 14.73
C GLU A 583 2.88 -17.21 14.53
N MET A 584 3.03 -17.79 13.34
CA MET A 584 2.28 -18.98 12.91
C MET A 584 3.14 -20.25 12.78
N GLY A 585 4.46 -20.09 12.75
CA GLY A 585 5.41 -21.17 12.50
C GLY A 585 5.58 -22.10 13.70
N LYS A 586 5.67 -23.39 13.41
CA LYS A 586 5.98 -24.42 14.40
C LYS A 586 7.06 -25.35 13.87
N VAL A 587 8.24 -25.32 14.49
CA VAL A 587 9.33 -26.26 14.19
C VAL A 587 8.94 -27.67 14.67
N LEU A 588 9.00 -28.65 13.78
CA LEU A 588 8.66 -30.05 14.03
C LEU A 588 9.90 -30.87 14.42
N GLU A 589 9.69 -32.11 14.86
CA GLU A 589 10.79 -32.97 15.33
C GLU A 589 11.74 -33.44 14.23
N ASP A 590 11.33 -33.37 12.97
CA ASP A 590 12.16 -33.69 11.80
C ASP A 590 12.88 -32.46 11.22
N GLY A 591 12.88 -31.34 11.95
CA GLY A 591 13.52 -30.09 11.55
C GLY A 591 12.78 -29.31 10.46
N SER A 592 11.64 -29.80 9.97
CA SER A 592 10.77 -28.98 9.13
C SER A 592 10.00 -27.94 9.96
N VAL A 593 9.40 -26.96 9.29
CA VAL A 593 8.48 -26.00 9.91
C VAL A 593 7.09 -26.12 9.33
N GLN A 594 6.08 -26.14 10.21
CA GLN A 594 4.68 -26.08 9.84
C GLN A 594 4.18 -24.64 9.92
N VAL A 595 3.49 -24.15 8.89
CA VAL A 595 2.70 -22.91 8.92
C VAL A 595 1.31 -23.24 8.40
N ALA A 596 0.29 -23.00 9.22
CA ALA A 596 -1.08 -23.47 8.98
C ALA A 596 -1.08 -24.98 8.63
N GLU A 597 -1.64 -25.37 7.50
CA GLU A 597 -1.69 -26.76 7.04
C GLU A 597 -0.47 -27.16 6.19
N LYS A 598 0.47 -26.24 5.94
CA LYS A 598 1.65 -26.47 5.08
C LYS A 598 2.91 -26.75 5.88
N LYS A 599 3.79 -27.55 5.29
CA LYS A 599 5.06 -28.00 5.88
C LYS A 599 6.21 -27.65 4.93
N TYR A 600 7.27 -27.04 5.45
CA TYR A 600 8.42 -26.60 4.68
C TYR A 600 9.70 -27.21 5.28
N GLN A 601 10.56 -27.77 4.43
CA GLN A 601 11.84 -28.35 4.84
C GLN A 601 12.97 -27.31 4.82
N THR A 602 12.80 -26.24 4.05
CA THR A 602 13.81 -25.19 3.86
C THR A 602 13.22 -23.81 4.12
N VAL A 603 13.89 -23.02 4.97
CA VAL A 603 13.59 -21.60 5.19
C VAL A 603 14.75 -20.74 4.69
N VAL A 604 14.44 -19.73 3.89
CA VAL A 604 15.42 -18.84 3.27
C VAL A 604 15.20 -17.39 3.72
N ALA A 605 16.18 -16.80 4.39
CA ALA A 605 16.24 -15.37 4.65
C ALA A 605 17.00 -14.68 3.51
N MET A 606 16.28 -13.99 2.62
CA MET A 606 16.89 -13.27 1.48
C MET A 606 17.60 -11.99 1.94
N PHE A 607 16.89 -11.14 2.69
CA PHE A 607 17.44 -9.90 3.24
C PHE A 607 16.70 -9.50 4.52
N GLU A 608 17.27 -9.83 5.67
CA GLU A 608 16.73 -9.63 7.02
C GLU A 608 17.77 -8.93 7.93
N PRO A 609 18.05 -7.64 7.71
CA PRO A 609 19.02 -6.86 8.50
C PRO A 609 18.52 -6.51 9.92
N LEU A 610 17.20 -6.60 10.11
CA LEU A 610 16.45 -6.31 11.33
C LEU A 610 15.47 -7.47 11.56
N PRO A 611 15.97 -8.66 11.94
CA PRO A 611 15.14 -9.84 12.07
C PRO A 611 14.04 -9.61 13.10
N GLN A 612 12.87 -10.18 12.85
CA GLN A 612 11.81 -10.21 13.84
C GLN A 612 12.30 -10.92 15.11
N THR A 613 11.97 -10.38 16.28
CA THR A 613 12.28 -11.00 17.57
C THR A 613 11.74 -12.43 17.62
N GLY A 614 12.60 -13.40 17.97
CA GLY A 614 12.31 -14.84 17.94
C GLY A 614 12.65 -15.56 16.62
N LEU A 615 12.91 -14.84 15.53
CA LEU A 615 13.24 -15.44 14.23
C LEU A 615 14.51 -16.28 14.28
N LEU A 616 15.59 -15.71 14.84
CA LEU A 616 16.90 -16.39 14.91
C LEU A 616 16.82 -17.66 15.78
N GLU A 617 16.06 -17.61 16.87
CA GLU A 617 15.82 -18.78 17.73
C GLU A 617 15.07 -19.86 16.96
N MET A 618 13.98 -19.51 16.27
CA MET A 618 13.17 -20.47 15.49
C MET A 618 13.99 -21.11 14.36
N MET A 619 14.79 -20.33 13.64
CA MET A 619 15.69 -20.84 12.60
C MET A 619 16.81 -21.70 13.20
N GLY A 620 17.36 -21.32 14.37
CA GLY A 620 18.33 -22.13 15.10
C GLY A 620 17.76 -23.51 15.48
N GLN A 621 16.57 -23.54 16.08
CA GLN A 621 15.86 -24.78 16.42
C GLN A 621 15.62 -25.65 15.18
N MET A 622 15.27 -25.03 14.05
CA MET A 622 15.07 -25.74 12.78
C MET A 622 16.37 -26.42 12.32
N ALA A 623 17.50 -25.71 12.33
CA ALA A 623 18.79 -26.25 11.96
C ALA A 623 19.28 -27.36 12.92
N GLU A 624 19.09 -27.18 14.23
CA GLU A 624 19.45 -28.18 15.25
C GLU A 624 18.68 -29.50 15.09
N LYS A 625 17.43 -29.43 14.63
CA LYS A 625 16.58 -30.60 14.36
C LYS A 625 16.77 -31.20 12.96
N GLY A 626 17.71 -30.70 12.16
CA GLY A 626 18.06 -31.24 10.83
C GLY A 626 17.31 -30.60 9.66
N GLY A 627 16.64 -29.46 9.89
CA GLY A 627 16.05 -28.64 8.83
C GLY A 627 17.07 -27.81 8.06
N ASN A 628 16.68 -27.32 6.89
CA ASN A 628 17.55 -26.47 6.07
C ASN A 628 17.25 -24.99 6.34
N VAL A 629 18.25 -24.26 6.81
CA VAL A 629 18.20 -22.81 6.96
C VAL A 629 19.24 -22.17 6.08
N ILE A 630 18.82 -21.20 5.25
CA ILE A 630 19.70 -20.46 4.36
C ILE A 630 19.60 -18.98 4.69
N TRP A 631 20.74 -18.35 5.00
CA TRP A 631 20.83 -16.93 5.34
C TRP A 631 21.68 -16.20 4.29
N PHE A 632 21.04 -15.42 3.42
CA PHE A 632 21.71 -14.58 2.42
C PHE A 632 21.92 -13.13 2.87
N SER A 633 21.35 -12.75 4.02
CA SER A 633 21.41 -11.38 4.50
C SER A 633 22.74 -11.04 5.19
N THR A 634 22.92 -9.77 5.51
CA THR A 634 23.98 -9.31 6.40
C THR A 634 23.81 -9.93 7.80
N PRO A 635 24.88 -10.12 8.57
CA PRO A 635 24.76 -10.45 9.98
C PRO A 635 23.92 -9.37 10.71
N PRO A 636 22.82 -9.74 11.37
CA PRO A 636 21.98 -8.77 12.05
C PRO A 636 22.68 -8.27 13.31
N LEU A 637 22.58 -6.96 13.57
CA LEU A 637 23.11 -6.35 14.80
C LEU A 637 22.02 -6.11 15.83
N LEU A 638 20.83 -5.72 15.35
CA LEU A 638 19.65 -5.41 16.16
C LEU A 638 18.46 -6.16 15.60
N ASP A 639 17.59 -6.64 16.47
CA ASP A 639 16.29 -7.19 16.11
C ASP A 639 15.22 -6.08 15.97
N SER A 640 13.97 -6.48 15.65
CA SER A 640 12.81 -5.58 15.54
C SER A 640 12.50 -4.79 16.82
N ASP A 641 12.89 -5.29 17.98
CA ASP A 641 12.72 -4.62 19.28
C ASP A 641 13.89 -3.66 19.60
N GLY A 642 14.96 -3.70 18.82
CA GLY A 642 16.17 -2.91 19.02
C GLY A 642 17.11 -3.52 20.06
N THR A 643 16.97 -4.82 20.32
CA THR A 643 17.85 -5.62 21.16
C THR A 643 18.97 -6.22 20.30
N GLY A 644 20.15 -6.43 20.90
CA GLY A 644 21.26 -7.09 20.20
C GLY A 644 20.94 -8.52 19.80
N CYS A 645 21.31 -8.90 18.58
CA CYS A 645 21.17 -10.26 18.05
C CYS A 645 22.29 -11.22 18.47
#